data_AF-A0A2A2EV70-F1
#
_entry.id   AF-A0A2A2EV70-F1
#
_cell.length_a   1.000
_cell.length_b   1.000
_cell.length_c   1.000
_cell.angle_alpha   90.00
_cell.angle_beta   90.00
_cell.angle_gamma   90.00
#
_symmetry.space_group_name_H-M   'P 1'
#
loop_
_entity.id
_entity.type
_entity.pdbx_description
1 polymer ?
#
loop_
_entity_poly.entity_id
_entity_poly.type
_entity_poly.pdbx_seq_one_letter_code
_entity_poly.pdbx_strand_id
1 'polypeptide(L)'
;MNDIVETDKETAALKVPPHSLEAEQSVLGGLMLDNQAWDTVSERLVGGDFYRYEHRLVFNAMQGLAEGGHPLDVVTLSEALENRDQLDTVGGLAYLAELARNTPSASNIRAYADIVRERATLRKLIQAANQVAESAFAPQGRPADELVNEAERLVFQISEERPKSGGPIGMSELLAKAVDRIDELFNMQGEMSGLSTGFRDLDDMTSGLQPSDLVIIAGRPSMGKCIMAGSRLVDPSSGALITIDELVARQQADLLTLNDDFRLSPSKASAFVDDGRKPVFRLRTALGREICTTLTHPFLTGEGWQSLAHLKVGERVAVPRRIPVFGQSRMPEHQVKVLAYMVADGGTTQSCAMFTNSDPRLREDFAAAIRAFSGLVCRLVESDGRTPALRVSRERTALAHSRQAFAKTLRQTLARAGMSGEALAGVLNVSKAAVSAWCNGRSMPAEATFGRLCHELGVPAAELEVANYADVAKNSTNPLRRFLETHGVWGLQAPQKRIPEAVFQLERPLLALFLNRLFACDGSAFVQANGQARISYASSSRELIRDIQHLLLRFGILAKVREKTNGYANLVHAPWELEVLDRASIEVFASDIGIFSKEARLAEVVTCLMGKRVHSNRDSLPESVNHYVKVAKGNRTWKFLFEAAGRRLPEGGNLHLTGSSARCLSRARAAEFADVLEDEYLANLAQSDLYWDEIVEITPLGLQQVYDLSVDGTHNFVAEDVCVHNTTFAMNLVEHAVISSDKPVVVFSMEMPAESLMLRMLSSLGRIDQTRVRTGQLEDEDWPRLTSAVNLLKDKQLFIDDTAALSPNEMRSRVRRIVREHGNIGLIMIDYLQLMQIPGFSENRTGEISEISRSLKGLAKEFGCPVVSLSQLNRSLEQRPNKRPVMSDLRESGAIEQDADVIAFVYRDEVYNPDNPDNQGLAELIIGKQRNGPIGTVHMAFIGKYTRFEDLAPDSYGQHFGE
;
A
#
# COMPACT_ATOMS: atom_id res chain seq x y z
N MET A 1 11.68 54.94 -57.12
CA MET A 1 11.14 53.85 -56.27
C MET A 1 11.57 52.49 -56.83
N ASN A 2 12.87 52.31 -57.11
CA ASN A 2 13.42 51.08 -57.70
C ASN A 2 14.77 50.62 -57.08
N ASP A 3 15.32 51.31 -56.09
CA ASP A 3 16.67 50.99 -55.55
C ASP A 3 16.67 50.22 -54.22
N ILE A 4 15.52 49.72 -53.75
CA ILE A 4 15.40 49.02 -52.44
C ILE A 4 15.21 47.51 -52.61
N VAL A 5 15.03 47.00 -53.84
CA VAL A 5 14.73 45.58 -54.09
C VAL A 5 15.97 44.77 -54.52
N GLU A 6 17.06 45.41 -54.92
CA GLU A 6 18.28 44.70 -55.35
C GLU A 6 19.16 44.24 -54.18
N THR A 7 19.18 44.96 -53.06
CA THR A 7 20.02 44.63 -51.89
C THR A 7 19.58 43.38 -51.12
N ASP A 8 18.31 42.97 -51.23
CA ASP A 8 17.76 41.82 -50.49
C ASP A 8 18.13 40.46 -51.12
N LYS A 9 18.45 40.44 -52.42
CA LYS A 9 18.90 39.23 -53.11
C LYS A 9 20.36 38.86 -52.79
N GLU A 10 21.21 39.84 -52.50
CA GLU A 10 22.61 39.61 -52.13
C GLU A 10 22.74 39.08 -50.70
N THR A 11 21.86 39.49 -49.78
CA THR A 11 21.81 38.95 -48.40
C THR A 11 21.14 37.56 -48.32
N ALA A 12 20.16 37.27 -49.18
CA ALA A 12 19.53 35.95 -49.25
C ALA A 12 20.49 34.85 -49.78
N ALA A 13 21.54 35.23 -50.52
CA ALA A 13 22.55 34.32 -51.07
C ALA A 13 23.59 33.80 -50.05
N LEU A 14 23.55 34.23 -48.78
CA LEU A 14 24.59 33.92 -47.78
C LEU A 14 24.07 33.25 -46.49
N LYS A 15 23.08 32.37 -46.57
CA LYS A 15 22.85 31.36 -45.51
C LYS A 15 23.58 30.05 -45.82
N VAL A 16 24.89 30.13 -46.08
CA VAL A 16 25.70 28.93 -46.23
C VAL A 16 25.93 28.33 -44.83
N PRO A 17 25.69 27.03 -44.62
CA PRO A 17 25.98 26.39 -43.34
C PRO A 17 27.45 26.62 -42.92
N PRO A 18 27.74 26.78 -41.61
CA PRO A 18 29.10 27.02 -41.15
C PRO A 18 30.08 25.94 -41.63
N HIS A 19 31.14 26.34 -42.32
CA HIS A 19 32.17 25.45 -42.86
C HIS A 19 33.52 26.18 -42.95
N SER A 20 34.61 25.43 -43.05
CA SER A 20 35.96 25.98 -43.28
C SER A 20 36.73 25.02 -44.17
N LEU A 21 36.81 25.35 -45.46
CA LEU A 21 37.51 24.50 -46.44
C LEU A 21 39.01 24.45 -46.17
N GLU A 22 39.61 25.57 -45.78
CA GLU A 22 41.04 25.66 -45.46
C GLU A 22 41.43 24.74 -44.31
N ALA A 23 40.60 24.67 -43.26
CA ALA A 23 40.83 23.77 -42.13
C ALA A 23 40.66 22.30 -42.54
N GLU A 24 39.66 21.96 -43.35
CA GLU A 24 39.47 20.60 -43.87
C GLU A 24 40.66 20.15 -44.72
N GLN A 25 41.12 21.00 -45.64
CA GLN A 25 42.29 20.72 -46.48
C GLN A 25 43.56 20.56 -45.64
N SER A 26 43.75 21.40 -44.62
CA SER A 26 44.90 21.33 -43.71
C SER A 26 44.90 20.07 -42.84
N VAL A 27 43.72 19.54 -42.47
CA VAL A 27 43.61 18.26 -41.77
C VAL A 27 43.95 17.10 -42.69
N LEU A 28 43.34 17.04 -43.88
CA LEU A 28 43.57 15.93 -44.82
C LEU A 28 45.01 15.90 -45.33
N GLY A 29 45.55 17.05 -45.75
CA GLY A 29 46.94 17.11 -46.18
C GLY A 29 47.93 16.93 -45.02
N GLY A 30 47.58 17.35 -43.81
CA GLY A 30 48.37 17.09 -42.60
C GLY A 30 48.50 15.60 -42.30
N LEU A 31 47.40 14.84 -42.45
CA LEU A 31 47.41 13.39 -42.30
C LEU A 31 48.21 12.66 -43.40
N MET A 32 48.30 13.24 -44.60
CA MET A 32 49.13 12.70 -45.70
C MET A 32 50.63 12.95 -45.49
N LEU A 33 50.99 13.91 -44.65
CA LEU A 33 52.38 14.29 -44.36
C LEU A 33 52.89 13.64 -43.07
N ASP A 34 52.00 13.45 -42.08
CA ASP A 34 52.33 12.85 -40.79
C ASP A 34 51.25 11.84 -40.36
N ASN A 35 51.55 10.55 -40.59
CA ASN A 35 50.64 9.46 -40.25
C ASN A 35 50.46 9.29 -38.73
N GLN A 36 51.38 9.78 -37.88
CA GLN A 36 51.25 9.68 -36.41
C GLN A 36 50.13 10.58 -35.89
N ALA A 37 49.79 11.63 -36.63
CA ALA A 37 48.67 12.50 -36.29
C ALA A 37 47.30 11.82 -36.47
N TRP A 38 47.23 10.66 -37.14
CA TRP A 38 45.98 9.91 -37.35
C TRP A 38 45.25 9.61 -36.05
N ASP A 39 45.96 9.12 -35.03
CA ASP A 39 45.37 8.76 -33.74
C ASP A 39 44.73 9.97 -33.05
N THR A 40 45.38 11.14 -33.17
CA THR A 40 44.89 12.39 -32.56
C THR A 40 43.68 12.96 -33.29
N VAL A 41 43.59 12.79 -34.61
CA VAL A 41 42.52 13.33 -35.45
C VAL A 41 41.30 12.40 -35.47
N SER A 42 41.50 11.08 -35.55
CA SER A 42 40.43 10.08 -35.57
C SER A 42 39.62 10.02 -34.26
N GLU A 43 40.22 10.40 -33.12
CA GLU A 43 39.50 10.59 -31.85
C GLU A 43 38.51 11.78 -31.89
N ARG A 44 38.74 12.76 -32.77
CA ARG A 44 37.99 14.03 -32.79
C ARG A 44 37.03 14.18 -33.95
N LEU A 45 37.39 13.64 -35.11
CA LEU A 45 36.65 13.81 -36.35
C LEU A 45 36.20 12.47 -36.92
N VAL A 46 34.97 12.45 -37.42
CA VAL A 46 34.44 11.36 -38.23
C VAL A 46 34.23 11.82 -39.67
N GLY A 47 34.14 10.90 -40.63
CA GLY A 47 33.96 11.23 -42.05
C GLY A 47 32.74 12.12 -42.32
N GLY A 48 31.69 12.06 -41.50
CA GLY A 48 30.51 12.93 -41.60
C GLY A 48 30.74 14.40 -41.20
N ASP A 49 31.85 14.72 -40.53
CA ASP A 49 32.14 16.08 -40.05
C ASP A 49 32.70 17.00 -41.14
N PHE A 50 33.15 16.47 -42.27
CA PHE A 50 33.60 17.28 -43.41
C PHE A 50 32.41 17.83 -44.20
N TYR A 51 32.49 19.08 -44.64
CA TYR A 51 31.44 19.73 -45.42
C TYR A 51 31.43 19.22 -46.87
N ARG A 52 32.60 19.17 -47.51
CA ARG A 52 32.73 18.70 -48.89
C ARG A 52 32.61 17.19 -48.99
N TYR A 53 31.85 16.72 -49.97
CA TYR A 53 31.64 15.29 -50.20
C TYR A 53 32.95 14.58 -50.54
N GLU A 54 33.79 15.24 -51.35
CA GLU A 54 35.10 14.75 -51.77
C GLU A 54 36.01 14.51 -50.55
N HIS A 55 36.00 15.43 -49.58
CA HIS A 55 36.77 15.31 -48.35
C HIS A 55 36.29 14.15 -47.45
N ARG A 56 34.98 13.86 -47.43
CA ARG A 56 34.44 12.69 -46.70
C ARG A 56 34.98 11.39 -47.27
N LEU A 57 35.00 11.28 -48.61
CA LEU A 57 35.52 10.09 -49.29
C LEU A 57 37.00 9.89 -49.00
N VAL A 58 37.78 10.97 -49.07
CA VAL A 58 39.21 10.96 -48.72
C VAL A 58 39.43 10.48 -47.29
N PHE A 59 38.72 11.06 -46.32
CA PHE A 59 38.85 10.67 -44.91
C PHE A 59 38.44 9.21 -44.65
N ASN A 60 37.36 8.74 -45.28
CA ASN A 60 36.93 7.34 -45.17
C ASN A 60 37.91 6.36 -45.83
N ALA A 61 38.59 6.77 -46.91
CA ALA A 61 39.66 5.99 -47.52
C ALA A 61 40.90 5.94 -46.61
N MET A 62 41.26 7.07 -45.97
CA MET A 62 42.32 7.10 -44.96
C MET A 62 42.01 6.18 -43.78
N GLN A 63 40.76 6.19 -43.30
CA GLN A 63 40.34 5.30 -42.21
C GLN A 63 40.54 3.82 -42.57
N GLY A 64 40.10 3.41 -43.76
CA GLY A 64 40.26 2.02 -44.21
C GLY A 64 41.73 1.61 -44.38
N LEU A 65 42.59 2.53 -44.81
CA LEU A 65 44.04 2.28 -44.92
C LEU A 65 44.71 2.19 -43.55
N ALA A 66 44.34 3.07 -42.62
CA ALA A 66 44.86 3.08 -41.25
C ALA A 66 44.46 1.80 -40.49
N GLU A 67 43.21 1.34 -40.62
CA GLU A 67 42.76 0.07 -40.05
C GLU A 67 43.51 -1.15 -40.64
N GLY A 68 43.90 -1.07 -41.91
CA GLY A 68 44.75 -2.06 -42.58
C GLY A 68 46.24 -1.95 -42.26
N GLY A 69 46.67 -0.96 -41.47
CA GLY A 69 48.07 -0.71 -41.14
C GLY A 69 48.92 -0.21 -42.33
N HIS A 70 48.30 0.32 -43.38
CA HIS A 70 48.97 0.89 -44.53
C HIS A 70 49.32 2.38 -44.31
N PRO A 71 50.43 2.89 -44.89
CA PRO A 71 50.78 4.30 -44.75
C PRO A 71 49.76 5.18 -45.49
N LEU A 72 49.50 6.37 -44.94
CA LEU A 72 48.57 7.36 -45.47
C LEU A 72 49.36 8.39 -46.30
N ASP A 73 49.67 8.09 -47.55
CA ASP A 73 50.32 9.05 -48.45
C ASP A 73 49.49 9.23 -49.72
N VAL A 74 49.88 10.18 -50.57
CA VAL A 74 49.14 10.50 -51.80
C VAL A 74 49.04 9.27 -52.73
N VAL A 75 50.02 8.38 -52.71
CA VAL A 75 50.10 7.22 -53.60
C VAL A 75 49.17 6.12 -53.10
N THR A 76 49.29 5.70 -51.84
CA THR A 76 48.43 4.67 -51.25
C THR A 76 46.97 5.08 -51.22
N LEU A 77 46.70 6.37 -50.97
CA LEU A 77 45.35 6.89 -51.01
C LEU A 77 44.78 6.91 -52.44
N SER A 78 45.59 7.26 -53.45
CA SER A 78 45.14 7.20 -54.85
C SER A 78 44.77 5.78 -55.26
N GLU A 79 45.56 4.78 -54.88
CA GLU A 79 45.29 3.37 -55.16
C GLU A 79 44.04 2.88 -54.42
N ALA A 80 43.87 3.26 -53.14
CA ALA A 80 42.68 2.90 -52.37
C ALA A 80 41.39 3.52 -52.92
N LEU A 81 41.46 4.75 -53.43
CA LEU A 81 40.33 5.43 -54.07
C LEU A 81 40.06 4.89 -55.48
N GLU A 82 41.08 4.48 -56.22
CA GLU A 82 40.94 3.87 -57.55
C GLU A 82 40.30 2.49 -57.46
N ASN A 83 40.73 1.66 -56.50
CA ASN A 83 40.11 0.35 -56.21
C ASN A 83 38.62 0.43 -55.80
N ARG A 84 38.14 1.63 -55.42
CA ARG A 84 36.75 1.90 -55.05
C ARG A 84 35.99 2.69 -56.12
N ASP A 85 36.57 2.91 -57.30
CA ASP A 85 36.03 3.75 -58.37
C ASP A 85 35.70 5.20 -57.93
N GLN A 86 36.41 5.72 -56.93
CA GLN A 86 36.16 7.03 -56.29
C GLN A 86 37.22 8.09 -56.64
N LEU A 87 38.35 7.71 -57.25
CA LEU A 87 39.47 8.61 -57.53
C LEU A 87 39.08 9.80 -58.43
N ASP A 88 38.33 9.53 -59.50
CA ASP A 88 37.86 10.59 -60.41
C ASP A 88 36.87 11.55 -59.72
N THR A 89 36.07 11.03 -58.78
CA THR A 89 35.08 11.83 -58.03
C THR A 89 35.74 12.79 -57.04
N VAL A 90 36.92 12.43 -56.52
CA VAL A 90 37.69 13.26 -55.59
C VAL A 90 38.48 14.36 -56.32
N GLY A 91 38.59 14.31 -57.64
CA GLY A 91 39.39 15.25 -58.44
C GLY A 91 40.74 14.69 -58.90
N GLY A 92 40.92 13.38 -58.79
CA GLY A 92 42.11 12.66 -59.24
C GLY A 92 43.36 12.90 -58.39
N LEU A 93 44.47 12.30 -58.83
CA LEU A 93 45.76 12.38 -58.13
C LEU A 93 46.28 13.83 -58.00
N ALA A 94 45.97 14.68 -58.97
CA ALA A 94 46.34 16.10 -58.95
C ALA A 94 45.75 16.84 -57.74
N TYR A 95 44.52 16.52 -57.34
CA TYR A 95 43.86 17.15 -56.20
C TYR A 95 44.45 16.67 -54.86
N LEU A 96 44.74 15.37 -54.73
CA LEU A 96 45.40 14.84 -53.53
C LEU A 96 46.80 15.45 -53.32
N ALA A 97 47.55 15.63 -54.41
CA ALA A 97 48.84 16.33 -54.38
C ALA A 97 48.71 17.82 -54.05
N GLU A 98 47.57 18.45 -54.36
CA GLU A 98 47.25 19.81 -53.96
C GLU A 98 46.93 19.91 -52.46
N LEU A 99 46.13 18.98 -51.91
CA LEU A 99 45.84 18.90 -50.48
C LEU A 99 47.12 18.77 -49.64
N ALA A 100 48.04 17.90 -50.06
CA ALA A 100 49.33 17.73 -49.39
C ALA A 100 50.20 18.99 -49.43
N ARG A 101 50.17 19.76 -50.54
CA ARG A 101 50.98 20.99 -50.69
C ARG A 101 50.40 22.21 -49.96
N ASN A 102 49.08 22.33 -49.89
CA ASN A 102 48.41 23.50 -49.32
C ASN A 102 48.37 23.47 -47.78
N THR A 103 48.90 22.42 -47.14
CA THR A 103 48.93 22.31 -45.68
C THR A 103 50.15 23.02 -45.08
N PRO A 104 49.97 24.06 -44.24
CA PRO A 104 51.09 24.89 -43.75
C PRO A 104 52.07 24.17 -42.81
N SER A 105 51.58 23.24 -41.97
CA SER A 105 52.39 22.39 -41.07
C SER A 105 51.50 21.32 -40.41
N ALA A 106 52.02 20.10 -40.25
CA ALA A 106 51.36 19.02 -39.50
C ALA A 106 51.29 19.31 -37.98
N SER A 107 52.11 20.22 -37.45
CA SER A 107 52.19 20.50 -36.00
C SER A 107 50.90 21.09 -35.40
N ASN A 108 50.06 21.74 -36.21
CA ASN A 108 48.83 22.39 -35.75
C ASN A 108 47.55 21.64 -36.18
N ILE A 109 47.69 20.40 -36.66
CA ILE A 109 46.57 19.60 -37.17
C ILE A 109 45.41 19.45 -36.17
N ARG A 110 45.72 19.40 -34.87
CA ARG A 110 44.73 19.36 -33.79
C ARG A 110 43.83 20.59 -33.77
N ALA A 111 44.41 21.79 -33.91
CA ALA A 111 43.64 23.03 -33.92
C ALA A 111 42.72 23.12 -35.15
N TYR A 112 43.19 22.65 -36.32
CA TYR A 112 42.34 22.57 -37.51
C TYR A 112 41.24 21.51 -37.36
N ALA A 113 41.52 20.38 -36.73
CA ALA A 113 40.52 19.36 -36.44
C ALA A 113 39.42 19.89 -35.50
N ASP A 114 39.80 20.64 -34.46
CA ASP A 114 38.85 21.29 -33.55
C ASP A 114 37.97 22.31 -34.30
N ILE A 115 38.53 23.08 -35.25
CA ILE A 115 37.76 24.01 -36.11
C ILE A 115 36.75 23.26 -36.99
N VAL A 116 37.16 22.18 -37.66
CA VAL A 116 36.25 21.37 -38.49
C VAL A 116 35.11 20.80 -37.64
N ARG A 117 35.43 20.29 -36.45
CA ARG A 117 34.46 19.73 -35.50
C ARG A 117 33.46 20.76 -35.00
N GLU A 118 33.93 21.96 -34.65
CA GLU A 118 33.07 23.05 -34.22
C GLU A 118 32.08 23.43 -35.32
N ARG A 119 32.56 23.59 -36.56
CA ARG A 119 31.71 23.88 -37.72
C ARG A 119 30.72 22.75 -38.01
N ALA A 120 31.13 21.49 -37.90
CA ALA A 120 30.24 20.34 -38.04
C ALA A 120 29.13 20.33 -36.98
N THR A 121 29.47 20.63 -35.73
CA THR A 121 28.51 20.73 -34.62
C THR A 121 27.47 21.83 -34.87
N LEU A 122 27.91 23.00 -35.35
CA LEU A 122 27.00 24.09 -35.74
C LEU A 122 26.08 23.69 -36.89
N ARG A 123 26.56 22.92 -37.88
CA ARG A 123 25.72 22.41 -38.97
C ARG A 123 24.67 21.41 -38.48
N LYS A 124 25.06 20.47 -37.61
CA LYS A 124 24.13 19.50 -37.01
C LYS A 124 23.07 20.21 -36.17
N LEU A 125 23.44 21.26 -35.43
CA LEU A 125 22.50 22.09 -34.68
C LEU A 125 21.48 22.78 -35.60
N ILE A 126 21.93 23.35 -36.72
CA ILE A 126 21.05 23.98 -37.72
C ILE A 126 20.09 22.93 -38.33
N GLN A 127 20.59 21.73 -38.63
CA GLN A 127 19.78 20.65 -39.16
C GLN A 127 18.69 20.20 -38.17
N ALA A 128 19.06 19.99 -36.90
CA ALA A 128 18.11 19.66 -35.84
C ALA A 128 17.08 20.78 -35.63
N ALA A 129 17.51 22.04 -35.61
CA ALA A 129 16.60 23.18 -35.50
C ALA A 129 15.58 23.24 -36.65
N ASN A 130 16.02 22.99 -37.89
CA ASN A 130 15.12 22.93 -39.04
C ASN A 130 14.13 21.76 -38.94
N GLN A 131 14.58 20.59 -38.48
CA GLN A 131 13.71 19.41 -38.31
C GLN A 131 12.68 19.63 -37.20
N VAL A 132 13.07 20.25 -36.09
CA VAL A 132 12.16 20.65 -35.00
C VAL A 132 11.13 21.66 -35.51
N ALA A 133 11.59 22.67 -36.26
CA ALA A 133 10.69 23.66 -36.86
C ALA A 133 9.69 23.01 -37.83
N GLU A 134 10.14 22.12 -38.72
CA GLU A 134 9.28 21.40 -39.67
C GLU A 134 8.24 20.53 -38.95
N SER A 135 8.65 19.81 -37.89
CA SER A 135 7.76 18.98 -37.08
C SER A 135 6.71 19.82 -36.33
N ALA A 136 7.06 21.03 -35.91
CA ALA A 136 6.13 21.97 -35.27
C ALA A 136 5.12 22.58 -36.27
N PHE A 137 5.55 22.86 -37.51
CA PHE A 137 4.67 23.37 -38.57
C PHE A 137 3.73 22.29 -39.14
N ALA A 138 4.15 21.02 -39.12
CA ALA A 138 3.37 19.88 -39.61
C ALA A 138 3.28 18.72 -38.60
N PRO A 139 2.43 18.84 -37.55
CA PRO A 139 2.38 17.88 -36.44
C PRO A 139 1.88 16.47 -36.78
N GLN A 140 1.27 16.26 -37.96
CA GLN A 140 0.68 14.97 -38.40
C GLN A 140 -0.25 14.30 -37.36
N GLY A 141 -0.91 15.08 -36.49
CA GLY A 141 -1.82 14.57 -35.45
C GLY A 141 -1.14 14.14 -34.14
N ARG A 142 0.17 14.36 -34.00
CA ARG A 142 0.92 14.09 -32.76
C ARG A 142 0.68 15.20 -31.71
N PRO A 143 0.57 14.85 -30.43
CA PRO A 143 0.42 15.83 -29.35
C PRO A 143 1.71 16.66 -29.16
N ALA A 144 1.56 17.87 -28.59
CA ALA A 144 2.67 18.80 -28.39
C ALA A 144 3.79 18.20 -27.53
N ASP A 145 3.46 17.42 -26.50
CA ASP A 145 4.43 16.80 -25.60
C ASP A 145 5.35 15.80 -26.32
N GLU A 146 4.83 15.05 -27.29
CA GLU A 146 5.64 14.16 -28.12
C GLU A 146 6.62 14.92 -29.03
N LEU A 147 6.21 16.08 -29.55
CA LEU A 147 7.06 16.94 -30.39
C LEU A 147 8.17 17.60 -29.55
N VAL A 148 7.86 17.99 -28.31
CA VAL A 148 8.84 18.51 -27.35
C VAL A 148 9.85 17.43 -26.99
N ASN A 149 9.40 16.22 -26.64
CA ASN A 149 10.30 15.09 -26.34
C ASN A 149 11.18 14.72 -27.54
N GLU A 150 10.66 14.77 -28.76
CA GLU A 150 11.46 14.55 -29.97
C GLU A 150 12.50 15.66 -30.19
N ALA A 151 12.14 16.91 -29.95
CA ALA A 151 13.07 18.04 -30.02
C ALA A 151 14.18 17.91 -28.98
N GLU A 152 13.85 17.55 -27.74
CA GLU A 152 14.83 17.28 -26.69
C GLU A 152 15.78 16.15 -27.10
N ARG A 153 15.25 15.04 -27.64
CA ARG A 153 16.07 13.92 -28.12
C ARG A 153 17.05 14.33 -29.24
N LEU A 154 16.60 15.09 -30.23
CA LEU A 154 17.44 15.55 -31.35
C LEU A 154 18.58 16.46 -30.86
N VAL A 155 18.28 17.37 -29.94
CA VAL A 155 19.30 18.25 -29.34
C VAL A 155 20.25 17.47 -28.42
N PHE A 156 19.74 16.45 -27.72
CA PHE A 156 20.52 15.60 -26.83
C PHE A 156 21.55 14.74 -27.59
N GLN A 157 21.18 14.17 -28.74
CA GLN A 157 22.10 13.39 -29.58
C GLN A 157 23.35 14.20 -30.00
N ILE A 158 23.18 15.49 -30.31
CA ILE A 158 24.30 16.39 -30.64
C ILE A 158 25.23 16.59 -29.43
N SER A 159 24.69 16.55 -28.22
CA SER A 159 25.45 16.71 -26.98
C SER A 159 26.19 15.43 -26.57
N GLU A 160 25.64 14.24 -26.89
CA GLU A 160 26.26 12.94 -26.62
C GLU A 160 27.41 12.58 -27.55
N GLU A 161 27.42 13.07 -28.79
CA GLU A 161 28.51 12.83 -29.75
C GLU A 161 29.84 13.50 -29.35
N ARG A 162 29.91 14.26 -28.26
CA ARG A 162 31.19 14.71 -27.71
C ARG A 162 31.97 13.47 -27.27
N PRO A 163 33.19 13.24 -27.77
CA PRO A 163 34.01 12.16 -27.26
C PRO A 163 34.17 12.37 -25.75
N LYS A 164 33.66 11.42 -24.95
CA LYS A 164 33.93 11.38 -23.52
C LYS A 164 35.45 11.42 -23.39
N SER A 165 35.98 12.32 -22.57
CA SER A 165 37.40 12.45 -22.25
C SER A 165 37.91 11.23 -21.45
N GLY A 166 37.76 10.03 -22.01
CA GLY A 166 38.09 8.75 -21.43
C GLY A 166 38.97 7.99 -22.41
N GLY A 167 40.24 8.38 -22.47
CA GLY A 167 41.31 7.60 -23.08
C GLY A 167 42.18 6.92 -22.02
N PRO A 168 43.09 6.01 -22.41
CA PRO A 168 44.07 5.44 -21.50
C PRO A 168 44.98 6.55 -20.95
N ILE A 169 44.95 6.75 -19.63
CA ILE A 169 45.79 7.72 -18.94
C ILE A 169 47.14 7.08 -18.64
N GLY A 170 48.25 7.77 -18.93
CA GLY A 170 49.59 7.30 -18.61
C GLY A 170 49.82 7.16 -17.11
N MET A 171 50.62 6.18 -16.69
CA MET A 171 50.86 5.87 -15.27
C MET A 171 51.39 7.07 -14.48
N SER A 172 52.22 7.93 -15.08
CA SER A 172 52.74 9.14 -14.43
C SER A 172 51.65 10.13 -14.03
N GLU A 173 50.60 10.29 -14.84
CA GLU A 173 49.48 11.20 -14.54
C GLU A 173 48.54 10.60 -13.48
N LEU A 174 48.34 9.27 -13.50
CA LEU A 174 47.61 8.58 -12.44
C LEU A 174 48.35 8.64 -11.10
N LEU A 175 49.69 8.48 -11.11
CA LEU A 175 50.52 8.59 -9.92
C LEU A 175 50.50 10.01 -9.34
N ALA A 176 50.56 11.04 -10.19
CA ALA A 176 50.40 12.42 -9.75
C ALA A 176 49.05 12.64 -9.04
N LYS A 177 47.94 12.24 -9.70
CA LYS A 177 46.59 12.33 -9.09
C LYS A 177 46.46 11.50 -7.80
N ALA A 178 47.10 10.33 -7.74
CA ALA A 178 47.07 9.49 -6.55
C ALA A 178 47.85 10.11 -5.39
N VAL A 179 49.03 10.70 -5.66
CA VAL A 179 49.83 11.40 -4.65
C VAL A 179 49.11 12.66 -4.18
N ASP A 180 48.54 13.45 -5.09
CA ASP A 180 47.73 14.62 -4.74
C ASP A 180 46.56 14.22 -3.83
N ARG A 181 45.89 13.11 -4.14
CA ARG A 181 44.80 12.59 -3.31
C ARG A 181 45.26 12.11 -1.94
N ILE A 182 46.44 11.48 -1.85
CA ILE A 182 47.04 11.08 -0.58
C ILE A 182 47.43 12.31 0.24
N ASP A 183 47.94 13.36 -0.39
CA ASP A 183 48.31 14.62 0.27
C ASP A 183 47.07 15.35 0.79
N GLU A 184 45.97 15.39 0.02
CA GLU A 184 44.66 15.86 0.49
C GLU A 184 44.19 15.09 1.74
N LEU A 185 44.25 13.75 1.70
CA LEU A 185 43.84 12.90 2.82
C LEU A 185 44.75 13.06 4.05
N PHE A 186 46.05 13.28 3.85
CA PHE A 186 47.01 13.51 4.93
C PHE A 186 46.76 14.86 5.62
N ASN A 187 46.43 15.90 4.86
CA ASN A 187 46.15 17.23 5.39
C ASN A 187 44.80 17.33 6.12
N MET A 188 43.89 16.36 5.94
CA MET A 188 42.58 16.31 6.59
C MET A 188 42.59 15.87 8.07
N GLN A 189 43.74 15.60 8.70
CA GLN A 189 43.91 15.35 10.17
C GLN A 189 42.78 14.53 10.85
N GLY A 190 42.31 13.44 10.24
CA GLY A 190 41.28 12.58 10.82
C GLY A 190 39.83 12.94 10.48
N GLU A 191 39.59 13.92 9.59
CA GLU A 191 38.30 14.08 8.93
C GLU A 191 38.09 12.96 7.89
N MET A 192 36.89 12.38 7.87
CA MET A 192 36.52 11.23 7.04
C MET A 192 36.64 11.52 5.53
N SER A 193 37.05 10.54 4.71
CA SER A 193 37.21 10.73 3.26
C SER A 193 35.90 10.80 2.47
N GLY A 194 34.83 10.21 3.02
CA GLY A 194 33.49 10.13 2.43
C GLY A 194 32.45 10.98 3.16
N LEU A 195 31.23 11.04 2.61
CA LEU A 195 30.10 11.72 3.24
C LEU A 195 29.64 10.91 4.48
N SER A 196 29.56 11.55 5.64
CA SER A 196 29.16 10.87 6.88
C SER A 196 27.74 10.32 6.80
N THR A 197 27.56 9.08 7.26
CA THR A 197 26.25 8.43 7.39
C THR A 197 25.50 8.89 8.64
N GLY A 198 26.19 9.56 9.58
CA GLY A 198 25.66 9.96 10.88
C GLY A 198 25.76 8.89 11.97
N PHE A 199 26.26 7.71 11.62
CA PHE A 199 26.47 6.58 12.52
C PHE A 199 27.96 6.27 12.60
N ARG A 200 28.56 6.38 13.78
CA ARG A 200 30.01 6.20 13.97
C ARG A 200 30.46 4.80 13.60
N ASP A 201 29.73 3.79 14.05
CA ASP A 201 30.09 2.40 13.82
C ASP A 201 30.01 2.05 12.32
N LEU A 202 29.08 2.67 11.57
CA LEU A 202 28.97 2.51 10.13
C LEU A 202 30.05 3.29 9.38
N ASP A 203 30.32 4.52 9.82
CA ASP A 203 31.36 5.38 9.25
C ASP A 203 32.76 4.78 9.48
N ASP A 204 33.03 4.12 10.61
CA ASP A 204 34.29 3.40 10.87
C ASP A 204 34.48 2.21 9.92
N MET A 205 33.40 1.50 9.60
CA MET A 205 33.43 0.37 8.66
C MET A 205 33.50 0.80 7.18
N THR A 206 32.89 1.93 6.84
CA THR A 206 32.74 2.39 5.44
C THR A 206 33.67 3.55 5.07
N SER A 207 34.30 4.19 6.06
CA SER A 207 34.98 5.49 5.94
C SER A 207 34.06 6.60 5.38
N GLY A 208 32.76 6.48 5.66
CA GLY A 208 31.69 7.29 5.07
C GLY A 208 31.30 6.84 3.64
N LEU A 209 30.22 7.42 3.11
CA LEU A 209 29.75 7.16 1.74
C LEU A 209 30.73 7.75 0.73
N GLN A 210 31.42 6.90 -0.02
CA GLN A 210 32.44 7.34 -0.95
C GLN A 210 31.83 7.99 -2.22
N PRO A 211 32.50 9.01 -2.79
CA PRO A 211 32.13 9.57 -4.08
C PRO A 211 32.11 8.50 -5.18
N SER A 212 31.07 8.53 -6.04
CA SER A 212 30.87 7.60 -7.16
C SER A 212 30.44 6.18 -6.80
N ASP A 213 30.15 5.88 -5.53
CA ASP A 213 29.64 4.57 -5.11
C ASP A 213 28.13 4.44 -5.29
N LEU A 214 27.70 3.25 -5.72
CA LEU A 214 26.32 2.81 -5.70
C LEU A 214 26.13 1.96 -4.44
N VAL A 215 25.33 2.50 -3.51
CA VAL A 215 25.02 1.89 -2.22
C VAL A 215 23.60 1.35 -2.27
N ILE A 216 23.44 0.04 -2.11
CA ILE A 216 22.13 -0.60 -2.04
C ILE A 216 21.81 -0.89 -0.59
N ILE A 217 20.70 -0.34 -0.10
CA ILE A 217 20.16 -0.67 1.20
C ILE A 217 18.93 -1.54 0.97
N ALA A 218 18.99 -2.76 1.49
CA ALA A 218 17.93 -3.73 1.29
C ALA A 218 17.34 -4.21 2.60
N GLY A 219 16.01 -4.32 2.61
CA GLY A 219 15.25 -4.75 3.77
C GLY A 219 13.94 -5.38 3.35
N ARG A 220 13.29 -6.05 4.28
CA ARG A 220 11.89 -6.44 4.10
C ARG A 220 10.99 -5.24 4.39
N PRO A 221 9.86 -5.08 3.68
CA PRO A 221 8.84 -4.11 4.05
C PRO A 221 8.42 -4.32 5.51
N SER A 222 8.17 -3.23 6.23
CA SER A 222 7.53 -3.26 7.56
C SER A 222 8.14 -4.30 8.52
N MET A 223 9.46 -4.28 8.71
CA MET A 223 10.16 -5.01 9.75
C MET A 223 9.51 -4.77 11.14
N GLY A 224 8.49 -5.55 11.49
CA GLY A 224 7.82 -5.56 12.79
C GLY A 224 6.31 -5.27 12.82
N LYS A 225 5.62 -5.04 11.72
CA LYS A 225 4.24 -4.50 11.79
C LYS A 225 3.16 -5.45 11.33
N CYS A 226 3.19 -6.65 11.88
CA CYS A 226 2.33 -7.73 11.47
C CYS A 226 1.06 -7.80 12.35
N ILE A 227 -0.02 -8.27 11.76
CA ILE A 227 -1.24 -8.67 12.48
C ILE A 227 -1.44 -10.19 12.37
N MET A 228 -2.11 -10.79 13.35
CA MET A 228 -2.33 -12.24 13.38
C MET A 228 -3.15 -12.72 12.17
N ALA A 229 -2.80 -13.89 11.65
CA ALA A 229 -3.67 -14.73 10.84
C ALA A 229 -5.08 -14.81 11.43
N GLY A 230 -6.10 -14.75 10.59
CA GLY A 230 -7.51 -14.72 10.97
C GLY A 230 -8.03 -13.35 11.37
N SER A 231 -7.17 -12.32 11.45
CA SER A 231 -7.63 -10.94 11.68
C SER A 231 -8.53 -10.50 10.52
N ARG A 232 -9.69 -9.92 10.84
CA ARG A 232 -10.72 -9.54 9.88
C ARG A 232 -10.62 -8.07 9.50
N LEU A 233 -10.76 -7.81 8.22
CA LEU A 233 -10.78 -6.49 7.60
C LEU A 233 -12.09 -6.31 6.83
N VAL A 234 -12.54 -5.07 6.71
CA VAL A 234 -13.73 -4.73 5.93
C VAL A 234 -13.30 -4.36 4.52
N ASP A 235 -13.86 -5.05 3.53
CA ASP A 235 -13.74 -4.67 2.12
C ASP A 235 -14.76 -3.55 1.82
N PRO A 236 -14.31 -2.32 1.48
CA PRO A 236 -15.17 -1.19 1.15
C PRO A 236 -16.09 -1.44 -0.05
N SER A 237 -15.68 -2.30 -1.00
CA SER A 237 -16.39 -2.50 -2.27
C SER A 237 -17.59 -3.44 -2.11
N SER A 238 -17.40 -4.54 -1.38
CA SER A 238 -18.40 -5.59 -1.19
C SER A 238 -19.14 -5.50 0.15
N GLY A 239 -18.55 -4.82 1.14
CA GLY A 239 -19.00 -4.84 2.53
C GLY A 239 -18.72 -6.15 3.26
N ALA A 240 -18.02 -7.10 2.64
CA ALA A 240 -17.65 -8.36 3.29
C ALA A 240 -16.60 -8.13 4.41
N LEU A 241 -16.63 -8.99 5.43
CA LEU A 241 -15.51 -9.18 6.34
C LEU A 241 -14.61 -10.26 5.74
N ILE A 242 -13.39 -9.88 5.37
CA ILE A 242 -12.40 -10.78 4.78
C ILE A 242 -11.25 -10.94 5.78
N THR A 243 -10.75 -12.16 5.94
CA THR A 243 -9.56 -12.42 6.76
C THR A 243 -8.31 -11.96 6.04
N ILE A 244 -7.29 -11.55 6.79
CA ILE A 244 -6.01 -11.15 6.19
C ILE A 244 -5.37 -12.28 5.37
N ASP A 245 -5.56 -13.54 5.77
CA ASP A 245 -5.07 -14.73 5.05
C ASP A 245 -5.64 -14.78 3.64
N GLU A 246 -6.94 -14.53 3.50
CA GLU A 246 -7.62 -14.51 2.20
C GLU A 246 -7.20 -13.31 1.35
N LEU A 247 -7.01 -12.14 1.95
CA LEU A 247 -6.52 -10.97 1.23
C LEU A 247 -5.11 -11.20 0.68
N VAL A 248 -4.23 -11.77 1.50
CA VAL A 248 -2.86 -12.11 1.09
C VAL A 248 -2.86 -13.19 0.01
N ALA A 249 -3.74 -14.19 0.10
CA ALA A 249 -3.89 -15.21 -0.94
C ALA A 249 -4.40 -14.64 -2.28
N ARG A 250 -5.30 -13.65 -2.23
CA ARG A 250 -5.89 -13.01 -3.42
C ARG A 250 -4.98 -11.95 -4.07
N GLN A 251 -3.98 -11.44 -3.35
CA GLN A 251 -3.09 -10.33 -3.78
C GLN A 251 -3.85 -9.08 -4.27
N GLN A 252 -5.07 -8.87 -3.78
CA GLN A 252 -5.91 -7.73 -4.12
C GLN A 252 -6.83 -7.43 -2.94
N ALA A 253 -6.81 -6.19 -2.46
CA ALA A 253 -7.64 -5.75 -1.35
C ALA A 253 -7.91 -4.25 -1.45
N ASP A 254 -9.19 -3.90 -1.49
CA ASP A 254 -9.66 -2.59 -1.09
C ASP A 254 -9.76 -2.59 0.44
N LEU A 255 -9.19 -1.58 1.10
CA LEU A 255 -9.08 -1.45 2.55
C LEU A 255 -9.63 -0.11 3.01
N LEU A 256 -10.06 -0.02 4.26
CA LEU A 256 -10.34 1.27 4.90
C LEU A 256 -9.07 1.83 5.53
N THR A 257 -8.76 3.07 5.21
CA THR A 257 -7.62 3.81 5.74
C THR A 257 -8.07 5.13 6.34
N LEU A 258 -7.28 5.68 7.25
CA LEU A 258 -7.55 6.95 7.91
C LEU A 258 -6.77 8.07 7.19
N ASN A 259 -7.50 9.09 6.74
CA ASN A 259 -6.92 10.31 6.17
C ASN A 259 -6.44 11.27 7.27
N ASP A 260 -5.70 12.32 6.88
CA ASP A 260 -5.18 13.34 7.80
C ASP A 260 -6.30 14.11 8.56
N ASP A 261 -7.51 14.16 8.00
CA ASP A 261 -8.70 14.74 8.65
C ASP A 261 -9.37 13.80 9.70
N PHE A 262 -8.72 12.67 10.04
CA PHE A 262 -9.27 11.62 10.91
C PHE A 262 -10.60 11.04 10.43
N ARG A 263 -10.81 10.99 9.12
CA ARG A 263 -11.96 10.34 8.45
C ARG A 263 -11.52 9.09 7.71
N LEU A 264 -12.41 8.11 7.68
CA LEU A 264 -12.14 6.84 6.99
C LEU A 264 -12.42 6.96 5.49
N SER A 265 -11.47 6.53 4.67
CA SER A 265 -11.58 6.50 3.21
C SER A 265 -11.13 5.13 2.66
N PRO A 266 -11.72 4.68 1.53
CA PRO A 266 -11.25 3.48 0.86
C PRO A 266 -9.91 3.73 0.15
N SER A 267 -8.96 2.82 0.31
CA SER A 267 -7.69 2.79 -0.42
C SER A 267 -7.34 1.35 -0.82
N LYS A 268 -6.29 1.16 -1.61
CA LYS A 268 -5.83 -0.16 -2.06
C LYS A 268 -4.54 -0.55 -1.35
N ALA A 269 -4.44 -1.82 -0.96
CA ALA A 269 -3.15 -2.36 -0.56
C ALA A 269 -2.22 -2.50 -1.76
N SER A 270 -1.00 -2.00 -1.61
CA SER A 270 0.08 -2.08 -2.59
C SER A 270 0.95 -3.32 -2.40
N ALA A 271 1.06 -3.84 -1.18
CA ALA A 271 1.76 -5.08 -0.91
C ALA A 271 1.06 -5.96 0.13
N PHE A 272 1.16 -7.28 -0.10
CA PHE A 272 0.62 -8.34 0.75
C PHE A 272 1.75 -9.27 1.19
N VAL A 273 2.00 -9.34 2.48
CA VAL A 273 3.14 -10.06 3.05
C VAL A 273 2.63 -11.12 4.03
N ASP A 274 2.98 -12.38 3.77
CA ASP A 274 2.95 -13.44 4.78
C ASP A 274 4.30 -13.39 5.51
N ASP A 275 4.30 -13.16 6.82
CA ASP A 275 5.50 -12.87 7.62
C ASP A 275 5.76 -14.00 8.66
N GLY A 276 5.20 -15.18 8.40
CA GLY A 276 5.51 -16.41 9.14
C GLY A 276 4.94 -16.42 10.56
N ARG A 277 5.55 -17.23 11.44
CA ARG A 277 5.16 -17.30 12.86
C ARG A 277 5.96 -16.34 13.72
N LYS A 278 5.29 -15.44 14.43
CA LYS A 278 5.86 -14.45 15.36
C LYS A 278 5.09 -14.41 16.68
N PRO A 279 5.73 -14.00 17.80
CA PRO A 279 5.06 -13.74 19.06
C PRO A 279 4.03 -12.63 18.92
N VAL A 280 2.79 -12.95 19.25
CA VAL A 280 1.65 -12.06 19.13
C VAL A 280 1.10 -11.73 20.51
N PHE A 281 0.65 -10.49 20.66
CA PHE A 281 0.02 -9.97 21.86
C PHE A 281 -1.41 -9.56 21.51
N ARG A 282 -2.35 -9.96 22.36
CA ARG A 282 -3.75 -9.56 22.27
C ARG A 282 -3.95 -8.29 23.07
N LEU A 283 -4.34 -7.23 22.38
CA LEU A 283 -4.83 -5.99 22.99
C LEU A 283 -6.36 -6.04 23.04
N ARG A 284 -6.94 -5.77 24.22
CA ARG A 284 -8.39 -5.62 24.42
C ARG A 284 -8.71 -4.22 24.92
N THR A 285 -9.72 -3.61 24.31
CA THR A 285 -10.21 -2.27 24.66
C THR A 285 -11.44 -2.31 25.58
N ALA A 286 -11.82 -1.18 26.17
CA ALA A 286 -12.92 -1.08 27.12
C ALA A 286 -14.30 -1.23 26.49
N LEU A 287 -14.47 -0.98 25.18
CA LEU A 287 -15.64 -1.38 24.42
C LEU A 287 -15.68 -2.90 24.14
N GLY A 288 -14.59 -3.62 24.40
CA GLY A 288 -14.45 -5.05 24.16
C GLY A 288 -13.98 -5.41 22.75
N ARG A 289 -13.37 -4.46 22.03
CA ARG A 289 -12.67 -4.74 20.77
C ARG A 289 -11.34 -5.40 21.07
N GLU A 290 -10.93 -6.30 20.19
CA GLU A 290 -9.69 -7.04 20.35
C GLU A 290 -8.96 -7.18 19.04
N ILE A 291 -7.66 -6.89 19.09
CA ILE A 291 -6.76 -7.08 17.97
C ILE A 291 -5.51 -7.80 18.47
N CYS A 292 -4.94 -8.64 17.62
CA CYS A 292 -3.77 -9.43 17.94
C CYS A 292 -2.63 -9.02 16.99
N THR A 293 -1.57 -8.43 17.54
CA THR A 293 -0.46 -7.86 16.76
C THR A 293 0.89 -8.20 17.39
N THR A 294 1.98 -7.94 16.66
CA THR A 294 3.34 -7.94 17.21
C THR A 294 3.55 -6.74 18.16
N LEU A 295 4.54 -6.82 19.06
CA LEU A 295 4.85 -5.72 20.01
C LEU A 295 5.23 -4.41 19.32
N THR A 296 5.90 -4.51 18.19
CA THR A 296 6.36 -3.38 17.38
C THR A 296 5.24 -2.72 16.57
N HIS A 297 4.01 -3.26 16.64
CA HIS A 297 2.86 -2.74 15.91
C HIS A 297 2.35 -1.42 16.53
N PRO A 298 2.25 -0.32 15.75
CA PRO A 298 1.81 0.98 16.24
C PRO A 298 0.28 1.13 16.30
N PHE A 299 -0.21 1.73 17.37
CA PHE A 299 -1.60 2.13 17.55
C PHE A 299 -1.69 3.64 17.73
N LEU A 300 -2.68 4.28 17.11
CA LEU A 300 -2.91 5.71 17.25
C LEU A 300 -3.44 6.03 18.65
N THR A 301 -2.67 6.74 19.47
CA THR A 301 -3.05 7.28 20.78
C THR A 301 -3.26 8.80 20.70
N GLY A 302 -3.69 9.41 21.80
CA GLY A 302 -3.81 10.86 21.88
C GLY A 302 -2.51 11.62 21.73
N GLU A 303 -1.37 10.98 22.05
CA GLU A 303 -0.05 11.56 21.80
C GLU A 303 0.55 11.10 20.48
N GLY A 304 -0.05 10.08 19.85
CA GLY A 304 0.41 9.61 18.57
C GLY A 304 0.37 8.10 18.34
N TRP A 305 0.80 7.67 17.16
CA TRP A 305 1.15 6.29 16.85
C TRP A 305 2.27 5.80 17.75
N GLN A 306 1.92 4.96 18.72
CA GLN A 306 2.85 4.35 19.65
C GLN A 306 2.81 2.83 19.49
N SER A 307 3.98 2.20 19.50
CA SER A 307 4.09 0.74 19.45
C SER A 307 3.47 0.09 20.69
N LEU A 308 2.86 -1.08 20.52
CA LEU A 308 2.25 -1.86 21.61
C LEU A 308 3.18 -2.08 22.81
N ALA A 309 4.49 -2.19 22.59
CA ALA A 309 5.48 -2.32 23.66
C ALA A 309 5.49 -1.14 24.65
N HIS A 310 5.12 0.06 24.18
CA HIS A 310 5.11 1.28 24.99
C HIS A 310 3.74 1.56 25.61
N LEU A 311 2.69 0.87 25.15
CA LEU A 311 1.32 1.09 25.63
C LEU A 311 1.09 0.38 26.96
N LYS A 312 0.35 1.05 27.84
CA LYS A 312 -0.05 0.50 29.14
C LYS A 312 -1.56 0.38 29.26
N VAL A 313 -2.01 -0.57 30.08
CA VAL A 313 -3.42 -0.67 30.48
C VAL A 313 -3.85 0.65 31.13
N GLY A 314 -4.95 1.22 30.66
CA GLY A 314 -5.47 2.53 31.04
C GLY A 314 -5.23 3.65 30.01
N GLU A 315 -4.33 3.46 29.05
CA GLU A 315 -4.13 4.42 27.94
C GLU A 315 -5.21 4.27 26.87
N ARG A 316 -5.41 5.31 26.04
CA ARG A 316 -6.47 5.34 25.02
C ARG A 316 -5.92 5.19 23.61
N VAL A 317 -6.52 4.28 22.84
CA VAL A 317 -6.23 4.03 21.43
C VAL A 317 -7.42 4.41 20.55
N ALA A 318 -7.13 4.86 19.34
CA ALA A 318 -8.12 5.24 18.35
C ALA A 318 -8.74 3.99 17.72
N VAL A 319 -10.05 3.92 17.76
CA VAL A 319 -10.85 2.88 17.13
C VAL A 319 -11.95 3.55 16.30
N PRO A 320 -12.39 3.00 15.15
CA PRO A 320 -13.47 3.60 14.38
C PRO A 320 -14.76 3.79 15.20
N ARG A 321 -15.38 4.96 15.11
CA ARG A 321 -16.70 5.28 15.67
C ARG A 321 -17.84 4.91 14.72
N ARG A 322 -17.57 4.91 13.42
CA ARG A 322 -18.48 4.45 12.38
C ARG A 322 -17.69 3.83 11.23
N ILE A 323 -18.22 2.78 10.63
CA ILE A 323 -17.70 2.20 9.38
C ILE A 323 -18.87 2.12 8.39
N PRO A 324 -19.22 3.21 7.69
CA PRO A 324 -20.44 3.28 6.87
C PRO A 324 -20.35 2.49 5.55
N VAL A 325 -19.87 1.25 5.61
CA VAL A 325 -19.71 0.33 4.48
C VAL A 325 -20.83 -0.72 4.53
N PHE A 326 -21.63 -0.75 3.48
CA PHE A 326 -22.73 -1.69 3.29
C PHE A 326 -22.55 -2.41 1.95
N GLY A 327 -22.99 -3.66 1.87
CA GLY A 327 -22.90 -4.41 0.62
C GLY A 327 -24.07 -4.14 -0.33
N GLN A 328 -24.04 -4.84 -1.47
CA GLN A 328 -25.01 -4.70 -2.56
C GLN A 328 -25.90 -5.95 -2.72
N SER A 329 -25.75 -6.94 -1.84
CA SER A 329 -26.46 -8.21 -1.96
C SER A 329 -27.94 -8.05 -1.61
N ARG A 330 -28.80 -8.53 -2.52
CA ARG A 330 -30.25 -8.53 -2.36
C ARG A 330 -30.73 -9.92 -2.00
N MET A 331 -31.08 -10.10 -0.73
CA MET A 331 -31.75 -11.30 -0.24
C MET A 331 -33.24 -10.99 -0.01
N PRO A 332 -34.18 -11.88 -0.40
CA PRO A 332 -35.59 -11.69 -0.10
C PRO A 332 -35.83 -11.51 1.41
N GLU A 333 -36.69 -10.57 1.79
CA GLU A 333 -36.91 -10.21 3.21
C GLU A 333 -37.28 -11.42 4.08
N HIS A 334 -38.08 -12.35 3.56
CA HIS A 334 -38.48 -13.55 4.30
C HIS A 334 -37.28 -14.45 4.65
N GLN A 335 -36.26 -14.50 3.79
CA GLN A 335 -35.02 -15.25 4.06
C GLN A 335 -34.18 -14.56 5.14
N VAL A 336 -34.05 -13.22 5.06
CA VAL A 336 -33.34 -12.41 6.06
C VAL A 336 -33.96 -12.57 7.46
N LYS A 337 -35.31 -12.46 7.54
CA LYS A 337 -36.05 -12.68 8.79
C LYS A 337 -35.80 -14.07 9.36
N VAL A 338 -35.86 -15.11 8.51
CA VAL A 338 -35.64 -16.49 8.93
C VAL A 338 -34.21 -16.71 9.42
N LEU A 339 -33.20 -16.13 8.78
CA LEU A 339 -31.82 -16.18 9.28
C LEU A 339 -31.71 -15.54 10.68
N ALA A 340 -32.27 -14.33 10.87
CA ALA A 340 -32.23 -13.65 12.15
C ALA A 340 -32.88 -14.47 13.28
N TYR A 341 -34.07 -15.01 13.03
CA TYR A 341 -34.76 -15.87 13.99
C TYR A 341 -34.02 -17.18 14.27
N MET A 342 -33.38 -17.77 13.25
CA MET A 342 -32.64 -19.02 13.41
C MET A 342 -31.32 -18.83 14.17
N VAL A 343 -30.65 -17.69 13.97
CA VAL A 343 -29.46 -17.31 14.72
C VAL A 343 -29.81 -17.00 16.18
N ALA A 344 -30.92 -16.33 16.49
CA ALA A 344 -31.32 -16.10 17.88
C ALA A 344 -31.95 -17.34 18.55
N ASP A 345 -33.29 -17.44 18.55
CA ASP A 345 -34.05 -18.48 19.27
C ASP A 345 -34.26 -19.78 18.46
N GLY A 346 -33.65 -19.89 17.29
CA GLY A 346 -33.72 -21.07 16.45
C GLY A 346 -32.99 -22.27 17.04
N GLY A 347 -33.69 -23.40 17.08
CA GLY A 347 -33.13 -24.73 17.31
C GLY A 347 -32.92 -25.47 15.99
N THR A 348 -31.66 -25.66 15.60
CA THR A 348 -31.25 -26.35 14.36
C THR A 348 -30.55 -27.69 14.60
N THR A 349 -30.46 -28.14 15.86
CA THR A 349 -29.78 -29.40 16.25
C THR A 349 -30.68 -30.63 16.14
N GLN A 350 -32.00 -30.45 16.00
CA GLN A 350 -32.95 -31.55 15.83
C GLN A 350 -33.14 -31.91 14.36
N SER A 351 -33.86 -33.01 14.09
CA SER A 351 -34.20 -33.44 12.72
C SER A 351 -35.02 -32.41 11.93
N CYS A 352 -35.64 -31.44 12.60
CA CYS A 352 -36.39 -30.33 12.00
C CYS A 352 -36.06 -29.03 12.72
N ALA A 353 -36.03 -27.90 11.98
CA ALA A 353 -35.87 -26.58 12.57
C ALA A 353 -37.08 -26.25 13.46
N MET A 354 -36.79 -25.75 14.66
CA MET A 354 -37.78 -25.24 15.58
C MET A 354 -37.47 -23.81 15.98
N PHE A 355 -38.51 -23.01 16.20
CA PHE A 355 -38.39 -21.66 16.73
C PHE A 355 -39.19 -21.57 18.02
N THR A 356 -38.52 -21.29 19.15
CA THR A 356 -39.15 -21.31 20.48
C THR A 356 -39.20 -19.90 21.04
N ASN A 357 -40.38 -19.30 21.15
CA ASN A 357 -40.53 -17.96 21.68
C ASN A 357 -41.93 -17.77 22.31
N SER A 358 -42.00 -17.08 23.44
CA SER A 358 -43.27 -16.83 24.15
C SER A 358 -44.17 -15.83 23.42
N ASP A 359 -43.60 -14.88 22.67
CA ASP A 359 -44.33 -13.81 22.02
C ASP A 359 -45.14 -14.32 20.81
N PRO A 360 -46.48 -14.15 20.78
CA PRO A 360 -47.32 -14.51 19.64
C PRO A 360 -46.98 -13.74 18.35
N ARG A 361 -46.54 -12.48 18.44
CA ARG A 361 -46.25 -11.65 17.25
C ARG A 361 -45.00 -12.13 16.51
N LEU A 362 -43.96 -12.51 17.26
CA LEU A 362 -42.74 -13.09 16.69
C LEU A 362 -43.03 -14.45 16.05
N ARG A 363 -43.87 -15.26 16.69
CA ARG A 363 -44.33 -16.55 16.13
C ARG A 363 -45.09 -16.37 14.82
N GLU A 364 -45.99 -15.39 14.71
CA GLU A 364 -46.73 -15.15 13.46
C GLU A 364 -45.83 -14.57 12.36
N ASP A 365 -44.93 -13.61 12.65
CA ASP A 365 -43.99 -13.08 11.66
C ASP A 365 -43.01 -14.16 11.16
N PHE A 366 -42.53 -15.03 12.05
CA PHE A 366 -41.75 -16.21 11.66
C PHE A 366 -42.57 -17.18 10.81
N ALA A 367 -43.81 -17.50 11.19
CA ALA A 367 -44.69 -18.37 10.42
C ALA A 367 -44.99 -17.80 9.03
N ALA A 368 -45.23 -16.50 8.92
CA ALA A 368 -45.44 -15.80 7.65
C ALA A 368 -44.19 -15.86 6.76
N ALA A 369 -43.00 -15.64 7.33
CA ALA A 369 -41.74 -15.77 6.60
C ALA A 369 -41.50 -17.21 6.11
N ILE A 370 -41.85 -18.22 6.89
CA ILE A 370 -41.76 -19.64 6.47
C ILE A 370 -42.80 -19.99 5.40
N ARG A 371 -44.03 -19.44 5.44
CA ARG A 371 -45.04 -19.66 4.39
C ARG A 371 -44.59 -19.15 3.02
N ALA A 372 -43.69 -18.17 2.99
CA ALA A 372 -43.09 -17.67 1.75
C ALA A 372 -42.07 -18.64 1.13
N PHE A 373 -41.55 -19.61 1.89
CA PHE A 373 -40.76 -20.71 1.33
C PHE A 373 -41.70 -21.76 0.71
N SER A 374 -41.33 -22.30 -0.45
CA SER A 374 -42.11 -23.30 -1.17
C SER A 374 -42.27 -24.60 -0.36
N GLY A 375 -43.53 -25.04 -0.18
CA GLY A 375 -43.86 -26.36 0.39
C GLY A 375 -43.60 -26.54 1.89
N LEU A 376 -43.54 -25.46 2.67
CA LEU A 376 -43.32 -25.49 4.12
C LEU A 376 -44.51 -25.01 4.93
N VAL A 377 -44.71 -25.66 6.09
CA VAL A 377 -45.77 -25.34 7.05
C VAL A 377 -45.20 -25.34 8.46
N CYS A 378 -45.55 -24.31 9.22
CA CYS A 378 -45.30 -24.24 10.66
C CYS A 378 -46.43 -24.89 11.44
N ARG A 379 -46.09 -25.73 12.42
CA ARG A 379 -47.05 -26.28 13.38
C ARG A 379 -46.67 -25.82 14.78
N LEU A 380 -47.65 -25.32 15.51
CA LEU A 380 -47.47 -25.00 16.92
C LEU A 380 -47.40 -26.28 17.74
N VAL A 381 -46.35 -26.38 18.56
CA VAL A 381 -46.14 -27.45 19.52
C VAL A 381 -46.18 -26.81 20.90
N GLU A 382 -47.23 -27.12 21.65
CA GLU A 382 -47.40 -26.72 23.04
C GLU A 382 -47.12 -27.94 23.93
N SER A 383 -46.50 -27.71 25.09
CA SER A 383 -46.22 -28.75 26.08
C SER A 383 -46.40 -28.14 27.46
N ASP A 384 -47.05 -28.87 28.37
CA ASP A 384 -47.38 -28.37 29.71
C ASP A 384 -46.14 -27.84 30.43
N GLY A 385 -46.18 -26.55 30.79
CA GLY A 385 -45.13 -25.85 31.52
C GLY A 385 -43.91 -25.40 30.69
N ARG A 386 -43.91 -25.49 29.36
CA ARG A 386 -42.81 -25.03 28.49
C ARG A 386 -43.23 -23.93 27.51
N THR A 387 -42.29 -23.07 27.13
CA THR A 387 -42.49 -22.03 26.13
C THR A 387 -42.95 -22.63 24.80
N PRO A 388 -44.01 -22.09 24.16
CA PRO A 388 -44.49 -22.60 22.87
C PRO A 388 -43.42 -22.57 21.77
N ALA A 389 -43.40 -23.60 20.92
CA ALA A 389 -42.46 -23.72 19.82
C ALA A 389 -43.16 -23.94 18.48
N LEU A 390 -42.67 -23.29 17.42
CA LEU A 390 -43.07 -23.56 16.05
C LEU A 390 -42.12 -24.59 15.43
N ARG A 391 -42.67 -25.74 15.05
CA ARG A 391 -41.96 -26.75 14.29
C ARG A 391 -42.19 -26.54 12.80
N VAL A 392 -41.11 -26.37 12.04
CA VAL A 392 -41.17 -26.29 10.58
C VAL A 392 -41.18 -27.69 10.00
N SER A 393 -42.19 -27.99 9.18
CA SER A 393 -42.37 -29.27 8.52
C SER A 393 -42.77 -29.09 7.06
N ARG A 394 -42.53 -30.10 6.23
CA ARG A 394 -43.01 -30.08 4.85
C ARG A 394 -44.53 -30.20 4.78
N GLU A 395 -45.11 -29.50 3.82
CA GLU A 395 -46.53 -29.59 3.53
C GLU A 395 -46.88 -30.97 2.95
N ARG A 396 -47.64 -31.77 3.69
CA ARG A 396 -47.97 -33.15 3.28
C ARG A 396 -48.95 -33.22 2.10
N THR A 397 -49.80 -32.22 1.92
CA THR A 397 -50.84 -32.13 0.87
C THR A 397 -50.22 -31.86 -0.50
N ALA A 398 -49.28 -30.91 -0.61
CA ALA A 398 -48.53 -30.62 -1.84
C ALA A 398 -47.65 -31.81 -2.29
N LEU A 399 -47.04 -32.51 -1.32
CA LEU A 399 -46.28 -33.75 -1.55
C LEU A 399 -47.17 -34.88 -2.10
N ALA A 400 -48.38 -35.04 -1.57
CA ALA A 400 -49.31 -36.08 -2.03
C ALA A 400 -49.75 -35.85 -3.47
N HIS A 401 -50.08 -34.60 -3.84
CA HIS A 401 -50.47 -34.24 -5.20
C HIS A 401 -49.33 -34.47 -6.21
N SER A 402 -48.11 -34.01 -5.88
CA SER A 402 -46.93 -34.19 -6.73
C SER A 402 -46.53 -35.66 -6.89
N ARG A 403 -46.69 -36.48 -5.83
CA ARG A 403 -46.48 -37.94 -5.89
C ARG A 403 -47.52 -38.65 -6.74
N GLN A 404 -48.76 -38.20 -6.70
CA GLN A 404 -49.82 -38.75 -7.55
C GLN A 404 -49.62 -38.38 -9.02
N ALA A 405 -49.19 -37.16 -9.33
CA ALA A 405 -48.82 -36.73 -10.67
C ALA A 405 -47.70 -37.60 -11.24
N PHE A 406 -46.57 -37.71 -10.54
CA PHE A 406 -45.47 -38.59 -10.92
C PHE A 406 -45.89 -40.06 -11.09
N ALA A 407 -46.69 -40.60 -10.17
CA ALA A 407 -47.18 -41.98 -10.25
C ALA A 407 -48.10 -42.22 -11.46
N LYS A 408 -48.86 -41.20 -11.87
CA LYS A 408 -49.68 -41.23 -13.08
C LYS A 408 -48.78 -41.23 -14.32
N THR A 409 -47.82 -40.30 -14.39
CA THR A 409 -46.90 -40.17 -15.52
C THR A 409 -46.01 -41.40 -15.67
N LEU A 410 -45.45 -41.91 -14.57
CA LEU A 410 -44.65 -43.15 -14.56
C LEU A 410 -45.44 -44.35 -15.09
N ARG A 411 -46.71 -44.51 -14.70
CA ARG A 411 -47.58 -45.57 -15.23
C ARG A 411 -47.84 -45.42 -16.72
N GLN A 412 -48.03 -44.19 -17.20
CA GLN A 412 -48.21 -43.90 -18.63
C GLN A 412 -46.94 -44.19 -19.43
N THR A 413 -45.77 -43.81 -18.92
CA THR A 413 -44.48 -44.09 -19.54
C THR A 413 -44.17 -45.58 -19.59
N LEU A 414 -44.43 -46.33 -18.51
CA LEU A 414 -44.27 -47.78 -18.49
C LEU A 414 -45.21 -48.48 -19.48
N ALA A 415 -46.45 -48.01 -19.60
CA ALA A 415 -47.39 -48.51 -20.59
C ALA A 415 -46.94 -48.23 -22.03
N ARG A 416 -46.42 -47.03 -22.31
CA ARG A 416 -45.84 -46.69 -23.64
C ARG A 416 -44.60 -47.52 -23.98
N ALA A 417 -43.76 -47.80 -22.98
CA ALA A 417 -42.54 -48.59 -23.14
C ALA A 417 -42.80 -50.11 -23.16
N GLY A 418 -44.05 -50.57 -22.95
CA GLY A 418 -44.38 -52.00 -22.88
C GLY A 418 -43.70 -52.74 -21.71
N MET A 419 -43.27 -52.01 -20.67
CA MET A 419 -42.42 -52.54 -19.61
C MET A 419 -43.25 -52.80 -18.33
N SER A 420 -43.13 -54.01 -17.76
CA SER A 420 -43.78 -54.31 -16.49
C SER A 420 -43.01 -53.68 -15.32
N GLY A 421 -43.70 -53.37 -14.22
CA GLY A 421 -43.04 -52.86 -13.01
C GLY A 421 -42.01 -53.84 -12.42
N GLU A 422 -42.13 -55.13 -12.74
CA GLU A 422 -41.16 -56.18 -12.39
C GLU A 422 -39.91 -56.12 -13.26
N ALA A 423 -40.06 -55.91 -14.58
CA ALA A 423 -38.93 -55.69 -15.48
C ALA A 423 -38.16 -54.42 -15.08
N LEU A 424 -38.87 -53.33 -14.75
CA LEU A 424 -38.26 -52.09 -14.28
C LEU A 424 -37.48 -52.29 -12.95
N ALA A 425 -38.04 -53.07 -12.02
CA ALA A 425 -37.38 -53.37 -10.75
C ALA A 425 -36.05 -54.13 -10.96
N GLY A 426 -36.02 -55.06 -11.93
CA GLY A 426 -34.82 -55.78 -12.33
C GLY A 426 -33.76 -54.88 -12.95
N VAL A 427 -34.15 -54.02 -13.90
CA VAL A 427 -33.25 -53.09 -14.60
C VAL A 427 -32.64 -52.06 -13.64
N LEU A 428 -33.42 -51.52 -12.71
CA LEU A 428 -32.96 -50.51 -11.75
C LEU A 428 -32.27 -51.08 -10.50
N ASN A 429 -32.22 -52.42 -10.38
CA ASN A 429 -31.71 -53.13 -9.20
C ASN A 429 -32.36 -52.65 -7.88
N VAL A 430 -33.70 -52.56 -7.87
CA VAL A 430 -34.50 -52.15 -6.70
C VAL A 430 -35.60 -53.17 -6.40
N SER A 431 -36.10 -53.18 -5.17
CA SER A 431 -37.19 -54.10 -4.81
C SER A 431 -38.47 -53.83 -5.61
N LYS A 432 -39.22 -54.89 -5.96
CA LYS A 432 -40.55 -54.78 -6.60
C LYS A 432 -41.53 -53.95 -5.75
N ALA A 433 -41.38 -53.99 -4.43
CA ALA A 433 -42.16 -53.19 -3.49
C ALA A 433 -41.89 -51.68 -3.64
N ALA A 434 -40.64 -51.28 -3.93
CA ALA A 434 -40.29 -49.88 -4.18
C ALA A 434 -40.93 -49.35 -5.47
N VAL A 435 -40.83 -50.11 -6.57
CA VAL A 435 -41.46 -49.74 -7.85
C VAL A 435 -42.99 -49.69 -7.74
N SER A 436 -43.59 -50.65 -7.04
CA SER A 436 -45.03 -50.62 -6.73
C SER A 436 -45.40 -49.41 -5.89
N ALA A 437 -44.59 -49.04 -4.90
CA ALA A 437 -44.81 -47.84 -4.09
C ALA A 437 -44.68 -46.53 -4.90
N TRP A 438 -43.86 -46.50 -5.94
CA TRP A 438 -43.74 -45.38 -6.89
C TRP A 438 -44.98 -45.27 -7.79
N CYS A 439 -45.39 -46.37 -8.42
CA CYS A 439 -46.56 -46.43 -9.30
C CYS A 439 -47.89 -46.12 -8.59
N ASN A 440 -47.94 -46.33 -7.27
CA ASN A 440 -49.10 -46.03 -6.42
C ASN A 440 -49.01 -44.68 -5.71
N GLY A 441 -48.00 -43.85 -6.00
CA GLY A 441 -47.85 -42.51 -5.40
C GLY A 441 -47.55 -42.51 -3.90
N ARG A 442 -47.14 -43.65 -3.32
CA ARG A 442 -46.80 -43.78 -1.89
C ARG A 442 -45.39 -43.27 -1.59
N SER A 443 -44.49 -43.34 -2.55
CA SER A 443 -43.11 -42.84 -2.44
C SER A 443 -42.55 -42.45 -3.82
N MET A 444 -41.36 -41.86 -3.84
CA MET A 444 -40.57 -41.62 -5.05
C MET A 444 -39.20 -42.27 -4.91
N PRO A 445 -38.48 -42.52 -6.02
CA PRO A 445 -37.09 -42.97 -5.98
C PRO A 445 -36.17 -42.02 -5.18
N ALA A 446 -34.92 -42.42 -4.95
CA ALA A 446 -33.86 -41.48 -4.55
C ALA A 446 -33.25 -40.84 -5.81
N GLU A 447 -32.60 -39.68 -5.71
CA GLU A 447 -32.11 -38.89 -6.86
C GLU A 447 -31.22 -39.71 -7.81
N ALA A 448 -30.24 -40.44 -7.29
CA ALA A 448 -29.39 -41.33 -8.09
C ALA A 448 -30.19 -42.45 -8.79
N THR A 449 -31.28 -42.92 -8.19
CA THR A 449 -32.15 -43.96 -8.79
C THR A 449 -33.14 -43.36 -9.79
N PHE A 450 -33.53 -42.10 -9.61
CA PHE A 450 -34.35 -41.37 -10.57
C PHE A 450 -33.57 -41.01 -11.84
N GLY A 451 -32.30 -40.62 -11.71
CA GLY A 451 -31.43 -40.44 -12.88
C GLY A 451 -31.33 -41.71 -13.72
N ARG A 452 -31.16 -42.88 -13.07
CA ARG A 452 -31.20 -44.19 -13.73
C ARG A 452 -32.57 -44.50 -14.34
N LEU A 453 -33.66 -44.23 -13.62
CA LEU A 453 -35.03 -44.40 -14.13
C LEU A 453 -35.26 -43.60 -15.44
N CYS A 454 -34.83 -42.33 -15.48
CA CYS A 454 -34.95 -41.48 -16.66
C CYS A 454 -34.09 -41.99 -17.82
N HIS A 455 -32.86 -42.44 -17.54
CA HIS A 455 -31.95 -42.99 -18.54
C HIS A 455 -32.51 -44.28 -19.19
N GLU A 456 -32.95 -45.24 -18.36
CA GLU A 456 -33.46 -46.54 -18.81
C GLU A 456 -34.82 -46.45 -19.52
N LEU A 457 -35.63 -45.45 -19.18
CA LEU A 457 -36.91 -45.20 -19.86
C LEU A 457 -36.76 -44.28 -21.09
N GLY A 458 -35.58 -43.69 -21.32
CA GLY A 458 -35.34 -42.79 -22.44
C GLY A 458 -36.15 -41.48 -22.39
N VAL A 459 -36.55 -41.05 -21.18
CA VAL A 459 -37.44 -39.89 -20.97
C VAL A 459 -36.69 -38.78 -20.24
N PRO A 460 -36.71 -37.53 -20.75
CA PRO A 460 -36.10 -36.40 -20.05
C PRO A 460 -36.83 -36.12 -18.73
N ALA A 461 -36.08 -35.74 -17.68
CA ALA A 461 -36.61 -35.54 -16.33
C ALA A 461 -37.78 -34.52 -16.26
N ALA A 462 -37.84 -33.58 -17.21
CA ALA A 462 -38.92 -32.61 -17.35
C ALA A 462 -40.27 -33.22 -17.78
N GLU A 463 -40.26 -34.32 -18.55
CA GLU A 463 -41.48 -35.00 -19.03
C GLU A 463 -42.20 -35.79 -17.92
N LEU A 464 -41.52 -36.06 -16.79
CA LEU A 464 -42.11 -36.71 -15.61
C LEU A 464 -42.86 -35.72 -14.68
N GLU A 465 -43.07 -34.47 -15.10
CA GLU A 465 -43.73 -33.37 -14.36
C GLU A 465 -43.14 -33.11 -12.96
N VAL A 466 -41.84 -33.34 -12.77
CA VAL A 466 -41.16 -33.05 -11.50
C VAL A 466 -40.30 -31.81 -11.65
N ALA A 467 -40.92 -30.62 -11.57
CA ALA A 467 -40.24 -29.34 -11.76
C ALA A 467 -39.06 -29.12 -10.78
N ASN A 468 -39.08 -29.76 -9.61
CA ASN A 468 -37.94 -29.84 -8.68
C ASN A 468 -37.96 -31.19 -7.93
N TYR A 469 -37.15 -32.15 -8.39
CA TYR A 469 -37.04 -33.47 -7.77
C TYR A 469 -36.64 -33.40 -6.27
N ALA A 470 -35.79 -32.43 -5.93
CA ALA A 470 -35.32 -32.17 -4.57
C ALA A 470 -36.44 -31.80 -3.58
N ASP A 471 -37.56 -31.24 -4.04
CA ASP A 471 -38.63 -30.78 -3.14
C ASP A 471 -39.61 -31.92 -2.75
N VAL A 472 -39.63 -33.02 -3.50
CA VAL A 472 -40.70 -34.04 -3.45
C VAL A 472 -40.24 -35.41 -2.89
N ALA A 473 -38.93 -35.69 -2.94
CA ALA A 473 -38.37 -36.95 -2.46
C ALA A 473 -38.55 -37.15 -0.94
N LYS A 474 -38.83 -38.39 -0.48
CA LYS A 474 -39.10 -38.71 0.94
C LYS A 474 -37.89 -38.49 1.85
N ASN A 475 -36.67 -38.55 1.29
CA ASN A 475 -35.39 -38.41 1.98
C ASN A 475 -34.64 -37.13 1.62
N SER A 476 -35.21 -36.24 0.79
CA SER A 476 -34.53 -34.98 0.49
C SER A 476 -34.57 -34.03 1.69
N THR A 477 -33.53 -33.23 1.84
CA THR A 477 -33.40 -32.22 2.89
C THR A 477 -34.46 -31.13 2.73
N ASN A 478 -35.07 -30.71 3.83
CA ASN A 478 -36.05 -29.62 3.86
C ASN A 478 -35.47 -28.37 3.16
N PRO A 479 -36.19 -27.66 2.26
CA PRO A 479 -35.72 -26.42 1.64
C PRO A 479 -35.14 -25.41 2.64
N LEU A 480 -35.77 -25.27 3.82
CA LEU A 480 -35.25 -24.44 4.92
C LEU A 480 -33.93 -24.97 5.45
N ARG A 481 -33.80 -26.30 5.61
CA ARG A 481 -32.55 -26.92 6.07
C ARG A 481 -31.43 -26.69 5.06
N ARG A 482 -31.69 -26.87 3.77
CA ARG A 482 -30.71 -26.60 2.71
C ARG A 482 -30.26 -25.13 2.74
N PHE A 483 -31.21 -24.20 2.88
CA PHE A 483 -30.93 -22.78 3.03
C PHE A 483 -30.05 -22.48 4.26
N LEU A 484 -30.39 -23.06 5.42
CA LEU A 484 -29.59 -22.89 6.65
C LEU A 484 -28.22 -23.58 6.59
N GLU A 485 -28.09 -24.69 5.87
CA GLU A 485 -26.81 -25.37 5.61
C GLU A 485 -25.93 -24.51 4.68
N THR A 486 -26.49 -23.94 3.61
CA THR A 486 -25.75 -23.01 2.71
C THR A 486 -25.21 -21.79 3.46
N HIS A 487 -25.94 -21.30 4.46
CA HIS A 487 -25.52 -20.16 5.28
C HIS A 487 -24.84 -20.54 6.61
N GLY A 488 -24.51 -21.83 6.81
CA GLY A 488 -23.75 -22.28 7.99
C GLY A 488 -24.47 -22.17 9.34
N VAL A 489 -25.80 -22.03 9.38
CA VAL A 489 -26.60 -21.87 10.62
C VAL A 489 -27.13 -23.21 11.14
N TRP A 490 -27.11 -24.26 10.31
CA TRP A 490 -27.63 -25.58 10.68
C TRP A 490 -26.69 -26.35 11.62
N GLY A 491 -27.25 -27.02 12.63
CA GLY A 491 -26.48 -27.90 13.53
C GLY A 491 -25.65 -27.20 14.60
N LEU A 492 -25.71 -25.87 14.71
CA LEU A 492 -24.93 -25.11 15.68
C LEU A 492 -25.61 -25.06 17.07
N GLN A 493 -24.82 -25.24 18.12
CA GLN A 493 -25.27 -24.96 19.49
C GLN A 493 -25.11 -23.48 19.84
N ALA A 494 -25.83 -23.01 20.87
CA ALA A 494 -25.85 -21.60 21.28
C ALA A 494 -24.46 -20.91 21.40
N PRO A 495 -23.38 -21.51 21.93
CA PRO A 495 -22.06 -20.86 21.99
C PRO A 495 -21.30 -20.83 20.65
N GLN A 496 -21.70 -21.67 19.68
CA GLN A 496 -21.04 -21.78 18.36
C GLN A 496 -21.68 -20.87 17.30
N LYS A 497 -22.80 -20.22 17.62
CA LYS A 497 -23.53 -19.34 16.70
C LYS A 497 -22.67 -18.14 16.30
N ARG A 498 -22.76 -17.74 15.03
CA ARG A 498 -22.09 -16.59 14.40
C ARG A 498 -23.07 -15.95 13.42
N ILE A 499 -22.80 -14.70 13.01
CA ILE A 499 -23.56 -14.11 11.91
C ILE A 499 -23.05 -14.71 10.59
N PRO A 500 -23.94 -15.20 9.69
CA PRO A 500 -23.53 -15.69 8.38
C PRO A 500 -22.84 -14.62 7.54
N GLU A 501 -21.79 -14.99 6.80
CA GLU A 501 -21.03 -14.08 5.93
C GLU A 501 -21.92 -13.29 4.95
N ALA A 502 -22.95 -13.94 4.40
CA ALA A 502 -23.92 -13.34 3.50
C ALA A 502 -24.64 -12.12 4.10
N VAL A 503 -24.77 -12.03 5.42
CA VAL A 503 -25.41 -10.90 6.12
C VAL A 503 -24.55 -9.65 6.05
N PHE A 504 -23.22 -9.76 6.12
CA PHE A 504 -22.30 -8.61 6.05
C PHE A 504 -22.32 -7.92 4.67
N GLN A 505 -22.72 -8.64 3.63
CA GLN A 505 -22.84 -8.13 2.26
C GLN A 505 -24.23 -7.58 1.91
N LEU A 506 -25.18 -7.56 2.87
CA LEU A 506 -26.53 -7.06 2.62
C LEU A 506 -26.57 -5.53 2.46
N GLU A 507 -27.54 -5.07 1.69
CA GLU A 507 -27.89 -3.65 1.62
C GLU A 507 -28.37 -3.13 2.99
N ARG A 508 -28.13 -1.84 3.26
CA ARG A 508 -28.44 -1.18 4.55
C ARG A 508 -29.87 -1.46 5.07
N PRO A 509 -30.95 -1.42 4.27
CA PRO A 509 -32.30 -1.71 4.77
C PRO A 509 -32.50 -3.17 5.19
N LEU A 510 -31.91 -4.12 4.46
CA LEU A 510 -32.00 -5.56 4.77
C LEU A 510 -31.16 -5.91 6.00
N LEU A 511 -30.01 -5.27 6.17
CA LEU A 511 -29.19 -5.41 7.37
C LEU A 511 -29.90 -4.87 8.62
N ALA A 512 -30.58 -3.73 8.49
CA ALA A 512 -31.42 -3.18 9.57
C ALA A 512 -32.58 -4.15 9.91
N LEU A 513 -33.24 -4.74 8.90
CA LEU A 513 -34.27 -5.75 9.11
C LEU A 513 -33.74 -6.99 9.85
N PHE A 514 -32.54 -7.47 9.50
CA PHE A 514 -31.88 -8.57 10.17
C PHE A 514 -31.66 -8.27 11.66
N LEU A 515 -31.02 -7.14 11.97
CA LEU A 515 -30.75 -6.72 13.35
C LEU A 515 -32.05 -6.50 14.14
N ASN A 516 -33.07 -5.90 13.52
CA ASN A 516 -34.37 -5.66 14.13
C ASN A 516 -35.03 -6.97 14.63
N ARG A 517 -34.98 -8.04 13.82
CA ARG A 517 -35.52 -9.35 14.20
C ARG A 517 -34.62 -10.11 15.18
N LEU A 518 -33.31 -9.93 15.07
CA LEU A 518 -32.35 -10.51 16.01
C LEU A 518 -32.57 -9.95 17.43
N PHE A 519 -32.66 -8.62 17.56
CA PHE A 519 -32.93 -7.94 18.83
C PHE A 519 -34.35 -8.19 19.36
N ALA A 520 -35.31 -8.56 18.52
CA ALA A 520 -36.65 -8.91 18.98
C ALA A 520 -36.66 -10.15 19.90
N CYS A 521 -35.74 -11.09 19.65
CA CYS A 521 -35.56 -12.31 20.43
C CYS A 521 -34.85 -11.98 21.77
N ASP A 522 -33.52 -11.93 21.75
CA ASP A 522 -32.68 -11.78 22.95
C ASP A 522 -32.34 -10.33 23.33
N GLY A 523 -32.80 -9.35 22.54
CA GLY A 523 -32.59 -7.93 22.82
C GLY A 523 -33.57 -7.40 23.86
N SER A 524 -33.10 -6.54 24.76
CA SER A 524 -33.90 -5.94 25.83
C SER A 524 -33.71 -4.42 25.85
N ALA A 525 -34.82 -3.69 25.89
CA ALA A 525 -34.86 -2.23 26.05
C ALA A 525 -35.66 -1.89 27.31
N PHE A 526 -35.03 -1.22 28.28
CA PHE A 526 -35.69 -0.85 29.53
C PHE A 526 -35.09 0.42 30.14
N VAL A 527 -35.89 1.06 30.99
CA VAL A 527 -35.49 2.21 31.82
C VAL A 527 -35.31 1.72 33.25
N GLN A 528 -34.11 1.87 33.80
CA GLN A 528 -33.82 1.53 35.20
C GLN A 528 -34.47 2.53 36.17
N ALA A 529 -34.65 2.14 37.43
CA ALA A 529 -35.24 3.00 38.48
C ALA A 529 -34.44 4.30 38.74
N ASN A 530 -33.15 4.34 38.39
CA ASN A 530 -32.29 5.53 38.40
C ASN A 530 -32.51 6.45 37.17
N GLY A 531 -33.48 6.11 36.31
CA GLY A 531 -33.81 6.77 35.05
C GLY A 531 -32.78 6.57 33.92
N GLN A 532 -31.85 5.62 34.02
CA GLN A 532 -30.95 5.29 32.91
C GLN A 532 -31.67 4.40 31.90
N ALA A 533 -31.74 4.84 30.65
CA ALA A 533 -32.30 4.06 29.56
C ALA A 533 -31.20 3.18 28.95
N ARG A 534 -31.46 1.89 28.75
CA ARG A 534 -30.47 0.92 28.26
C ARG A 534 -31.09 0.02 27.18
N ILE A 535 -30.32 -0.20 26.11
CA ILE A 535 -30.58 -1.24 25.10
C ILE A 535 -29.44 -2.25 25.22
N SER A 536 -29.79 -3.52 25.36
CA SER A 536 -28.84 -4.60 25.58
C SER A 536 -29.21 -5.84 24.78
N TYR A 537 -28.23 -6.66 24.45
CA TYR A 537 -28.39 -7.96 23.80
C TYR A 537 -27.52 -8.98 24.52
N ALA A 538 -28.09 -10.10 24.97
CA ALA A 538 -27.37 -11.12 25.71
C ALA A 538 -27.22 -12.40 24.89
N SER A 539 -26.05 -13.02 24.91
CA SER A 539 -25.81 -14.29 24.22
C SER A 539 -24.74 -15.14 24.88
N SER A 540 -24.82 -16.45 24.68
CA SER A 540 -23.77 -17.38 25.07
C SER A 540 -22.59 -17.41 24.11
N SER A 541 -22.77 -16.94 22.87
CA SER A 541 -21.69 -16.85 21.88
C SER A 541 -21.03 -15.49 21.96
N ARG A 542 -19.74 -15.48 22.31
CA ARG A 542 -18.91 -14.27 22.35
C ARG A 542 -18.87 -13.57 21.00
N GLU A 543 -18.79 -14.34 19.95
CA GLU A 543 -18.46 -13.79 18.63
C GLU A 543 -19.70 -13.44 17.84
N LEU A 544 -20.84 -14.07 18.12
CA LEU A 544 -22.12 -13.50 17.70
C LEU A 544 -22.24 -12.07 18.23
N ILE A 545 -21.84 -11.82 19.49
CA ILE A 545 -21.85 -10.47 20.06
C ILE A 545 -20.84 -9.54 19.39
N ARG A 546 -19.63 -10.01 19.05
CA ARG A 546 -18.67 -9.22 18.27
C ARG A 546 -19.18 -8.87 16.88
N ASP A 547 -19.77 -9.84 16.19
CA ASP A 547 -20.36 -9.64 14.88
C ASP A 547 -21.50 -8.61 14.95
N ILE A 548 -22.36 -8.68 15.98
CA ILE A 548 -23.39 -7.66 16.23
C ILE A 548 -22.75 -6.30 16.52
N GLN A 549 -21.68 -6.23 17.34
CA GLN A 549 -20.96 -4.99 17.63
C GLN A 549 -20.43 -4.35 16.34
N HIS A 550 -19.83 -5.14 15.45
CA HIS A 550 -19.36 -4.69 14.15
C HIS A 550 -20.51 -4.23 13.24
N LEU A 551 -21.61 -4.96 13.16
CA LEU A 551 -22.77 -4.55 12.37
C LEU A 551 -23.39 -3.25 12.88
N LEU A 552 -23.49 -3.06 14.20
CA LEU A 552 -23.94 -1.81 14.81
C LEU A 552 -22.99 -0.65 14.49
N LEU A 553 -21.68 -0.91 14.48
CA LEU A 553 -20.66 0.06 14.10
C LEU A 553 -20.85 0.58 12.66
N ARG A 554 -21.43 -0.23 11.76
CA ARG A 554 -21.74 0.20 10.39
C ARG A 554 -22.84 1.25 10.32
N PHE A 555 -23.78 1.22 11.26
CA PHE A 555 -24.79 2.26 11.45
C PHE A 555 -24.27 3.45 12.29
N GLY A 556 -23.02 3.42 12.74
CA GLY A 556 -22.45 4.43 13.64
C GLY A 556 -22.95 4.31 15.09
N ILE A 557 -23.40 3.11 15.48
CA ILE A 557 -23.91 2.81 16.81
C ILE A 557 -22.78 2.21 17.65
N LEU A 558 -22.34 2.94 18.68
CA LEU A 558 -21.33 2.48 19.63
C LEU A 558 -21.93 1.53 20.66
N ALA A 559 -21.38 0.32 20.72
CA ALA A 559 -21.76 -0.69 21.68
C ALA A 559 -20.55 -1.21 22.46
N LYS A 560 -20.77 -1.55 23.74
CA LYS A 560 -19.79 -2.15 24.63
C LYS A 560 -20.14 -3.61 24.92
N VAL A 561 -19.15 -4.48 24.80
CA VAL A 561 -19.26 -5.89 25.18
C VAL A 561 -18.80 -6.04 26.64
N ARG A 562 -19.58 -6.77 27.43
CA ARG A 562 -19.30 -7.10 28.83
C ARG A 562 -19.41 -8.59 29.05
N GLU A 563 -18.55 -9.10 29.91
CA GLU A 563 -18.65 -10.46 30.46
C GLU A 563 -19.34 -10.39 31.82
N LYS A 564 -20.40 -11.19 32.01
CA LYS A 564 -21.12 -11.30 33.29
C LYS A 564 -20.50 -12.41 34.13
N THR A 565 -19.77 -12.05 35.18
CA THR A 565 -19.31 -12.98 36.22
C THR A 565 -20.38 -13.08 37.32
N ASN A 566 -20.96 -14.26 37.50
CA ASN A 566 -21.97 -14.51 38.54
C ASN A 566 -21.36 -15.17 39.78
N GLY A 567 -21.69 -14.67 40.96
CA GLY A 567 -21.28 -15.22 42.26
C GLY A 567 -22.08 -16.43 42.77
N TYR A 568 -22.96 -17.03 41.96
CA TYR A 568 -23.80 -18.17 42.35
C TYR A 568 -23.64 -19.33 41.37
N ALA A 569 -23.21 -20.49 41.87
CA ALA A 569 -22.79 -21.67 41.09
C ALA A 569 -23.90 -22.38 40.26
N ASN A 570 -25.17 -21.97 40.38
CA ASN A 570 -26.32 -22.73 39.85
C ASN A 570 -27.15 -22.00 38.76
N LEU A 571 -26.68 -20.88 38.20
CA LEU A 571 -27.39 -20.17 37.12
C LEU A 571 -26.54 -20.14 35.84
N VAL A 572 -26.88 -21.01 34.88
CA VAL A 572 -26.33 -20.98 33.52
C VAL A 572 -27.02 -19.84 32.76
N HIS A 573 -26.49 -18.63 32.87
CA HIS A 573 -26.90 -17.49 32.04
C HIS A 573 -25.85 -17.18 30.98
N ALA A 574 -26.30 -16.55 29.89
CA ALA A 574 -25.48 -16.03 28.80
C ALA A 574 -24.28 -15.20 29.36
N PRO A 575 -23.02 -15.68 29.22
CA PRO A 575 -21.85 -14.99 29.76
C PRO A 575 -21.59 -13.61 29.15
N TRP A 576 -22.08 -13.34 27.94
CA TRP A 576 -21.75 -12.13 27.21
C TRP A 576 -22.99 -11.23 27.04
N GLU A 577 -22.81 -9.93 27.27
CA GLU A 577 -23.82 -8.90 27.08
C GLU A 577 -23.25 -7.74 26.25
N LEU A 578 -23.96 -7.34 25.21
CA LEU A 578 -23.71 -6.14 24.43
C LEU A 578 -24.63 -5.04 24.93
N GLU A 579 -24.10 -3.84 25.14
CA GLU A 579 -24.85 -2.66 25.59
C GLU A 579 -24.59 -1.47 24.66
N VAL A 580 -25.65 -0.83 24.18
CA VAL A 580 -25.56 0.43 23.43
C VAL A 580 -25.30 1.58 24.41
N LEU A 581 -24.22 2.34 24.18
CA LEU A 581 -23.67 3.23 25.21
C LEU A 581 -24.26 4.64 25.21
N ASP A 582 -24.28 5.33 24.07
CA ASP A 582 -24.57 6.76 24.03
C ASP A 582 -25.96 7.08 23.48
N ARG A 583 -26.44 8.28 23.80
CA ARG A 583 -27.77 8.75 23.39
C ARG A 583 -27.92 8.82 21.87
N ALA A 584 -26.90 9.29 21.16
CA ALA A 584 -26.96 9.38 19.69
C ALA A 584 -27.04 7.98 19.07
N SER A 585 -26.27 7.02 19.57
CA SER A 585 -26.38 5.61 19.18
C SER A 585 -27.75 5.00 19.49
N ILE A 586 -28.37 5.33 20.62
CA ILE A 586 -29.73 4.86 20.95
C ILE A 586 -30.78 5.50 20.02
N GLU A 587 -30.63 6.78 19.69
CA GLU A 587 -31.52 7.49 18.76
C GLU A 587 -31.41 6.89 17.35
N VAL A 588 -30.19 6.69 16.83
CA VAL A 588 -29.94 6.04 15.54
C VAL A 588 -30.45 4.58 15.56
N PHE A 589 -30.21 3.83 16.64
CA PHE A 589 -30.76 2.48 16.78
C PHE A 589 -32.29 2.49 16.70
N ALA A 590 -32.94 3.45 17.35
CA ALA A 590 -34.40 3.54 17.36
C ALA A 590 -35.00 4.00 16.03
N SER A 591 -34.33 4.90 15.29
CA SER A 591 -34.79 5.38 13.99
C SER A 591 -34.54 4.37 12.86
N ASP A 592 -33.34 3.77 12.83
CA ASP A 592 -32.87 3.02 11.66
C ASP A 592 -33.11 1.52 11.79
N ILE A 593 -33.06 0.97 13.00
CA ILE A 593 -33.16 -0.48 13.24
C ILE A 593 -34.48 -0.82 13.94
N GLY A 594 -34.72 -0.27 15.13
CA GLY A 594 -35.87 -0.59 15.97
C GLY A 594 -35.82 -1.98 16.60
N ILE A 595 -36.83 -2.34 17.39
CA ILE A 595 -37.00 -3.69 17.94
C ILE A 595 -38.45 -4.13 17.73
N PHE A 596 -38.64 -5.16 16.91
CA PHE A 596 -39.97 -5.69 16.62
C PHE A 596 -40.64 -6.28 17.87
N SER A 597 -41.93 -6.02 18.04
CA SER A 597 -42.75 -6.36 19.21
C SER A 597 -42.43 -5.61 20.51
N LYS A 598 -41.33 -4.83 20.55
CA LYS A 598 -40.90 -4.03 21.71
C LYS A 598 -40.89 -2.53 21.39
N GLU A 599 -41.69 -2.09 20.42
CA GLU A 599 -41.73 -0.69 19.94
C GLU A 599 -42.16 0.28 21.03
N ALA A 600 -43.16 -0.09 21.85
CA ALA A 600 -43.62 0.73 22.97
C ALA A 600 -42.52 0.95 24.02
N ARG A 601 -41.74 -0.09 24.34
CA ARG A 601 -40.61 0.00 25.28
C ARG A 601 -39.46 0.83 24.73
N LEU A 602 -39.22 0.73 23.43
CA LEU A 602 -38.23 1.57 22.76
C LEU A 602 -38.66 3.04 22.75
N ALA A 603 -39.94 3.33 22.52
CA ALA A 603 -40.49 4.68 22.63
C ALA A 603 -40.40 5.25 24.05
N GLU A 604 -40.64 4.43 25.09
CA GLU A 604 -40.41 4.81 26.49
C GLU A 604 -38.94 5.19 26.74
N VAL A 605 -37.99 4.40 26.21
CA VAL A 605 -36.54 4.65 26.30
C VAL A 605 -36.17 5.99 25.64
N VAL A 606 -36.65 6.25 24.42
CA VAL A 606 -36.39 7.51 23.70
C VAL A 606 -37.02 8.70 24.42
N THR A 607 -38.25 8.57 24.91
CA THR A 607 -38.95 9.61 25.66
C THR A 607 -38.23 9.96 26.97
N CYS A 608 -37.73 8.95 27.68
CA CYS A 608 -36.92 9.13 28.89
C CYS A 608 -35.63 9.91 28.60
N LEU A 609 -34.99 9.66 27.46
CA LEU A 609 -33.77 10.36 27.04
C LEU A 609 -34.03 11.81 26.65
N MET A 610 -35.18 12.13 26.04
CA MET A 610 -35.54 13.51 25.70
C MET A 610 -35.74 14.41 26.92
N GLY A 611 -36.18 13.86 28.06
CA GLY A 611 -36.37 14.60 29.30
C GLY A 611 -35.10 14.86 30.13
N LYS A 612 -33.92 14.34 29.73
CA LYS A 612 -32.67 14.45 30.49
C LYS A 612 -31.63 15.36 29.82
N ARG A 613 -30.90 16.12 30.64
CA ARG A 613 -29.72 16.91 30.22
C ARG A 613 -28.67 15.97 29.60
N VAL A 614 -28.13 16.34 28.44
CA VAL A 614 -27.10 15.56 27.74
C VAL A 614 -25.83 15.51 28.58
N HIS A 615 -25.41 14.32 29.01
CA HIS A 615 -24.09 14.12 29.62
C HIS A 615 -23.06 13.86 28.51
N SER A 616 -22.31 14.90 28.12
CA SER A 616 -21.38 14.88 26.97
C SER A 616 -20.04 14.16 27.21
N ASN A 617 -19.83 13.52 28.37
CA ASN A 617 -18.51 13.01 28.80
C ASN A 617 -18.24 11.52 28.49
N ARG A 618 -19.03 10.85 27.62
CA ARG A 618 -18.81 9.42 27.26
C ARG A 618 -17.95 9.24 26.01
N ASP A 619 -18.02 10.18 25.07
CA ASP A 619 -17.16 10.27 23.89
C ASP A 619 -16.24 11.48 24.07
N SER A 620 -15.17 11.24 24.83
CA SER A 620 -14.19 12.25 25.21
C SER A 620 -12.91 12.04 24.42
N LEU A 621 -12.38 13.14 23.89
CA LEU A 621 -11.08 13.21 23.23
C LEU A 621 -9.94 12.96 24.24
N PRO A 622 -8.75 12.58 23.77
CA PRO A 622 -7.63 12.30 24.65
C PRO A 622 -7.19 13.53 25.46
N GLU A 623 -6.51 13.29 26.57
CA GLU A 623 -6.02 14.36 27.44
C GLU A 623 -5.05 15.31 26.74
N SER A 624 -4.30 14.84 25.75
CA SER A 624 -3.45 15.67 24.88
C SER A 624 -4.21 16.82 24.21
N VAL A 625 -5.48 16.64 23.87
CA VAL A 625 -6.33 17.70 23.29
C VAL A 625 -6.62 18.80 24.32
N ASN A 626 -6.70 18.45 25.61
CA ASN A 626 -6.82 19.45 26.67
C ASN A 626 -5.55 20.30 26.78
N HIS A 627 -4.37 19.70 26.55
CA HIS A 627 -3.12 20.43 26.48
C HIS A 627 -3.10 21.36 25.25
N TYR A 628 -3.45 20.83 24.06
CA TYR A 628 -3.54 21.60 22.82
C TYR A 628 -4.41 22.87 22.96
N VAL A 629 -5.62 22.74 23.50
CA VAL A 629 -6.54 23.87 23.71
C VAL A 629 -5.96 24.92 24.67
N LYS A 630 -5.11 24.53 25.63
CA LYS A 630 -4.41 25.50 26.51
C LYS A 630 -3.31 26.24 25.77
N VAL A 631 -2.50 25.53 25.00
CA VAL A 631 -1.43 26.11 24.18
C VAL A 631 -2.04 27.10 23.19
N ALA A 632 -3.06 26.66 22.45
CA ALA A 632 -3.78 27.50 21.49
C ALA A 632 -4.42 28.74 22.15
N LYS A 633 -4.92 28.63 23.39
CA LYS A 633 -5.41 29.80 24.14
C LYS A 633 -4.29 30.81 24.45
N GLY A 634 -3.12 30.33 24.87
CA GLY A 634 -2.02 31.18 25.34
C GLY A 634 -2.41 32.06 26.54
N ASN A 635 -1.97 33.32 26.53
CA ASN A 635 -2.25 34.30 27.60
C ASN A 635 -3.65 34.96 27.52
N ARG A 636 -4.46 34.61 26.52
CA ARG A 636 -5.77 35.24 26.27
C ARG A 636 -6.81 34.75 27.27
N THR A 637 -7.67 35.63 27.77
CA THR A 637 -8.75 35.21 28.67
C THR A 637 -9.86 34.52 27.89
N TRP A 638 -10.53 33.53 28.50
CA TRP A 638 -11.67 32.86 27.87
C TRP A 638 -12.80 33.84 27.54
N LYS A 639 -12.98 34.88 28.37
CA LYS A 639 -13.96 35.94 28.11
C LYS A 639 -13.66 36.70 26.82
N PHE A 640 -12.41 37.09 26.61
CA PHE A 640 -11.97 37.79 25.39
C PHE A 640 -12.19 36.93 24.13
N LEU A 641 -11.82 35.65 24.16
CA LEU A 641 -11.96 34.75 23.02
C LEU A 641 -13.43 34.52 22.63
N PHE A 642 -14.30 34.28 23.63
CA PHE A 642 -15.74 34.10 23.36
C PHE A 642 -16.40 35.40 22.86
N GLU A 643 -16.02 36.57 23.41
CA GLU A 643 -16.53 37.87 22.96
C GLU A 643 -16.06 38.19 21.52
N ALA A 644 -14.81 37.88 21.18
CA ALA A 644 -14.27 38.05 19.82
C ALA A 644 -15.00 37.17 18.79
N ALA A 645 -15.42 35.96 19.19
CA ALA A 645 -16.23 35.06 18.37
C ALA A 645 -17.75 35.37 18.40
N GLY A 646 -18.17 36.48 19.03
CA GLY A 646 -19.57 36.89 19.11
C GLY A 646 -20.45 36.00 20.00
N ARG A 647 -19.88 35.22 20.93
CA ARG A 647 -20.58 34.28 21.82
C ARG A 647 -20.46 34.69 23.30
N ARG A 648 -21.42 34.25 24.11
CA ARG A 648 -21.41 34.49 25.56
C ARG A 648 -20.75 33.31 26.28
N LEU A 649 -19.83 33.60 27.21
CA LEU A 649 -19.20 32.57 28.04
C LEU A 649 -20.29 31.78 28.82
N PRO A 650 -20.26 30.43 28.85
CA PRO A 650 -21.22 29.64 29.62
C PRO A 650 -21.19 29.99 31.12
N GLU A 651 -22.35 30.21 31.75
CA GLU A 651 -22.44 30.53 33.18
C GLU A 651 -21.92 29.36 34.06
N GLY A 652 -20.93 29.63 34.92
CA GLY A 652 -20.26 28.63 35.78
C GLY A 652 -18.86 28.20 35.32
N GLY A 653 -18.17 29.02 34.53
CA GLY A 653 -16.93 28.74 33.80
C GLY A 653 -15.65 28.43 34.61
N ASN A 654 -15.62 27.31 35.34
CA ASN A 654 -14.38 26.55 35.46
C ASN A 654 -14.33 25.56 34.29
N LEU A 655 -13.65 25.95 33.21
CA LEU A 655 -13.28 25.05 32.13
C LEU A 655 -12.17 24.14 32.68
N HIS A 656 -12.58 23.06 33.35
CA HIS A 656 -11.74 22.08 34.06
C HIS A 656 -10.73 21.38 33.13
N LEU A 657 -9.78 22.15 32.61
CA LEU A 657 -8.69 21.69 31.78
C LEU A 657 -7.43 21.44 32.63
N THR A 658 -7.36 21.95 33.87
CA THR A 658 -6.18 21.88 34.76
C THR A 658 -6.50 21.34 36.17
N GLY A 659 -5.47 20.82 36.84
CA GLY A 659 -5.51 20.37 38.24
C GLY A 659 -6.16 19.00 38.45
N SER A 660 -6.38 18.62 39.71
CA SER A 660 -7.01 17.34 40.12
C SER A 660 -8.46 17.14 39.66
N SER A 661 -9.05 18.15 39.00
CA SER A 661 -10.40 18.13 38.44
C SER A 661 -10.42 18.14 36.90
N ALA A 662 -9.26 18.04 36.24
CA ALA A 662 -9.14 18.04 34.79
C ALA A 662 -10.02 16.94 34.14
N ARG A 663 -10.76 17.30 33.09
CA ARG A 663 -11.62 16.38 32.35
C ARG A 663 -11.29 16.42 30.87
N CYS A 664 -11.16 15.25 30.26
CA CYS A 664 -11.06 15.11 28.80
C CYS A 664 -12.21 15.83 28.08
N LEU A 665 -11.88 16.58 27.03
CA LEU A 665 -12.85 17.37 26.28
C LEU A 665 -13.85 16.48 25.55
N SER A 666 -15.13 16.89 25.55
CA SER A 666 -16.13 16.27 24.69
C SER A 666 -16.03 16.85 23.27
N ARG A 667 -16.48 16.10 22.27
CA ARG A 667 -16.50 16.58 20.86
C ARG A 667 -17.28 17.88 20.68
N ALA A 668 -18.42 18.03 21.37
CA ALA A 668 -19.20 19.26 21.33
C ALA A 668 -18.41 20.46 21.84
N ARG A 669 -17.64 20.28 22.93
CA ARG A 669 -16.75 21.32 23.45
C ARG A 669 -15.55 21.57 22.55
N ALA A 670 -14.99 20.53 21.93
CA ALA A 670 -13.92 20.68 20.95
C ALA A 670 -14.38 21.49 19.73
N ALA A 671 -15.61 21.27 19.25
CA ALA A 671 -16.22 22.09 18.19
C ALA A 671 -16.44 23.55 18.64
N GLU A 672 -16.93 23.77 19.86
CA GLU A 672 -17.03 25.12 20.43
C GLU A 672 -15.66 25.81 20.50
N PHE A 673 -14.59 25.10 20.84
CA PHE A 673 -13.24 25.64 20.83
C PHE A 673 -12.69 25.84 19.42
N ALA A 674 -12.99 24.95 18.48
CA ALA A 674 -12.63 25.12 17.07
C ALA A 674 -13.23 26.41 16.51
N ASP A 675 -14.52 26.66 16.77
CA ASP A 675 -15.20 27.89 16.36
C ASP A 675 -14.59 29.14 17.03
N VAL A 676 -14.25 29.06 18.32
CA VAL A 676 -13.74 30.21 19.09
C VAL A 676 -12.26 30.51 18.81
N LEU A 677 -11.49 29.50 18.45
CA LEU A 677 -10.05 29.61 18.16
C LEU A 677 -9.76 29.68 16.65
N GLU A 678 -10.77 29.52 15.80
CA GLU A 678 -10.66 29.38 14.34
C GLU A 678 -9.64 28.29 13.95
N ASP A 679 -9.74 27.14 14.62
CA ASP A 679 -8.75 26.06 14.55
C ASP A 679 -9.29 24.84 13.78
N GLU A 680 -8.71 24.59 12.61
CA GLU A 680 -9.10 23.50 11.70
C GLU A 680 -8.82 22.12 12.29
N TYR A 681 -7.76 21.98 13.10
CA TYR A 681 -7.40 20.72 13.74
C TYR A 681 -8.45 20.26 14.76
N LEU A 682 -8.92 21.17 15.62
CA LEU A 682 -10.01 20.91 16.56
C LEU A 682 -11.34 20.66 15.83
N ALA A 683 -11.57 21.33 14.71
CA ALA A 683 -12.74 21.08 13.87
C ALA A 683 -12.72 19.64 13.31
N ASN A 684 -11.58 19.22 12.76
CA ASN A 684 -11.36 17.87 12.24
C ASN A 684 -11.49 16.80 13.34
N LEU A 685 -10.85 17.00 14.50
CA LEU A 685 -11.00 16.12 15.66
C LEU A 685 -12.45 16.02 16.14
N ALA A 686 -13.19 17.12 16.18
CA ALA A 686 -14.58 17.12 16.61
C ALA A 686 -15.48 16.33 15.65
N GLN A 687 -15.22 16.44 14.35
CA GLN A 687 -15.95 15.76 13.26
C GLN A 687 -15.37 14.39 12.88
N SER A 688 -14.30 13.94 13.56
CA SER A 688 -13.58 12.71 13.22
C SER A 688 -14.43 11.44 13.34
N ASP A 689 -14.04 10.42 12.56
CA ASP A 689 -14.65 9.09 12.56
C ASP A 689 -14.07 8.16 13.62
N LEU A 690 -13.30 8.71 14.58
CA LEU A 690 -12.60 7.95 15.61
C LEU A 690 -13.36 7.95 16.94
N TYR A 691 -13.09 6.97 17.78
CA TYR A 691 -13.48 6.89 19.17
C TYR A 691 -12.21 6.52 19.95
N TRP A 692 -11.97 7.20 21.07
CA TRP A 692 -10.77 6.98 21.86
C TRP A 692 -11.09 6.01 22.99
N ASP A 693 -10.78 4.74 22.77
CA ASP A 693 -11.12 3.65 23.68
C ASP A 693 -9.96 3.28 24.58
N GLU A 694 -10.24 2.95 25.84
CA GLU A 694 -9.24 2.63 26.85
C GLU A 694 -8.75 1.18 26.72
N ILE A 695 -7.45 0.95 26.79
CA ILE A 695 -6.87 -0.40 26.83
C ILE A 695 -7.15 -1.01 28.21
N VAL A 696 -7.85 -2.14 28.25
CA VAL A 696 -8.18 -2.84 29.51
C VAL A 696 -7.28 -4.04 29.77
N GLU A 697 -6.66 -4.61 28.73
CA GLU A 697 -5.83 -5.80 28.86
C GLU A 697 -4.87 -5.92 27.66
N ILE A 698 -3.62 -6.32 27.95
CA ILE A 698 -2.61 -6.74 26.97
C ILE A 698 -2.09 -8.10 27.43
N THR A 699 -2.28 -9.15 26.62
CA THR A 699 -1.88 -10.54 26.98
C THR A 699 -1.04 -11.20 25.88
N PRO A 700 0.07 -11.87 26.22
CA PRO A 700 0.85 -12.63 25.24
C PRO A 700 0.11 -13.89 24.79
N LEU A 701 0.13 -14.18 23.49
CA LEU A 701 -0.45 -15.39 22.85
C LEU A 701 0.62 -16.35 22.31
N GLY A 702 1.91 -15.99 22.42
CA GLY A 702 3.02 -16.77 21.88
C GLY A 702 3.11 -16.73 20.35
N LEU A 703 3.83 -17.69 19.76
CA LEU A 703 4.07 -17.76 18.32
C LEU A 703 2.78 -18.08 17.54
N GLN A 704 2.32 -17.11 16.75
CA GLN A 704 1.17 -17.24 15.85
C GLN A 704 1.58 -16.86 14.42
N GLN A 705 0.88 -17.39 13.42
CA GLN A 705 1.06 -16.95 12.04
C GLN A 705 0.64 -15.47 11.92
N VAL A 706 1.42 -14.65 11.22
CA VAL A 706 1.16 -13.22 11.06
C VAL A 706 1.39 -12.76 9.63
N TYR A 707 0.69 -11.69 9.27
CA TYR A 707 0.69 -11.09 7.95
C TYR A 707 0.89 -9.57 8.07
N ASP A 708 1.44 -8.96 7.03
CA ASP A 708 1.63 -7.52 6.91
C ASP A 708 1.05 -7.01 5.58
N LEU A 709 0.54 -5.77 5.61
CA LEU A 709 -0.11 -5.10 4.48
C LEU A 709 0.50 -3.72 4.32
N SER A 710 0.88 -3.36 3.09
CA SER A 710 1.30 -2.00 2.75
C SER A 710 0.22 -1.28 1.95
N VAL A 711 0.03 0.00 2.28
CA VAL A 711 -0.96 0.88 1.65
C VAL A 711 -0.25 2.17 1.24
N ASP A 712 -0.41 2.55 -0.02
CA ASP A 712 0.19 3.76 -0.58
C ASP A 712 -0.56 5.01 -0.09
N GLY A 713 0.18 6.10 0.11
CA GLY A 713 -0.34 7.40 0.56
C GLY A 713 -0.55 7.49 2.07
N THR A 714 -1.55 6.78 2.62
CA THR A 714 -1.95 6.93 4.04
C THR A 714 -1.13 6.08 5.00
N HIS A 715 -0.47 5.03 4.50
CA HIS A 715 0.40 4.11 5.25
C HIS A 715 -0.22 3.51 6.52
N ASN A 716 -1.56 3.45 6.57
CA ASN A 716 -2.33 2.93 7.68
C ASN A 716 -3.59 2.22 7.18
N PHE A 717 -4.16 1.31 7.98
CA PHE A 717 -5.42 0.63 7.64
C PHE A 717 -6.22 0.26 8.90
N VAL A 718 -7.44 -0.25 8.73
CA VAL A 718 -8.31 -0.71 9.81
C VAL A 718 -8.38 -2.24 9.81
N ALA A 719 -8.04 -2.87 10.94
CA ALA A 719 -8.17 -4.31 11.18
C ALA A 719 -8.85 -4.57 12.54
N GLU A 720 -9.77 -5.53 12.60
CA GLU A 720 -10.57 -5.86 13.80
C GLU A 720 -11.17 -4.61 14.49
N ASP A 721 -11.63 -3.65 13.68
CA ASP A 721 -12.16 -2.37 14.13
C ASP A 721 -11.15 -1.52 14.96
N VAL A 722 -9.86 -1.56 14.61
CA VAL A 722 -8.75 -0.75 15.18
C VAL A 722 -7.82 -0.24 14.06
N CYS A 723 -7.24 0.96 14.20
CA CYS A 723 -6.33 1.58 13.21
C CYS A 723 -4.84 1.20 13.43
N VAL A 724 -4.08 0.95 12.35
CA VAL A 724 -2.69 0.39 12.33
C VAL A 724 -1.76 1.03 11.24
N HIS A 725 -0.39 1.07 11.33
CA HIS A 725 0.53 1.91 10.46
C HIS A 725 1.91 1.29 10.04
N ASN A 726 2.61 1.73 8.94
CA ASN A 726 3.93 1.21 8.37
C ASN A 726 5.23 2.11 8.55
N THR A 727 6.53 1.66 8.47
CA THR A 727 7.78 2.49 8.81
C THR A 727 9.05 2.30 7.92
N THR A 728 9.96 3.31 7.95
CA THR A 728 11.13 3.71 7.11
C THR A 728 12.51 3.86 7.83
N PHE A 729 13.60 3.23 7.34
CA PHE A 729 15.02 3.40 7.79
C PHE A 729 15.82 4.45 6.99
N ALA A 730 15.54 4.58 5.69
CA ALA A 730 16.42 5.31 4.79
C ALA A 730 16.43 6.84 4.94
N MET A 731 15.38 7.41 5.53
CA MET A 731 15.26 8.85 5.70
C MET A 731 16.27 9.41 6.71
N ASN A 732 16.68 8.65 7.72
CA ASN A 732 17.68 9.12 8.68
C ASN A 732 19.06 9.31 8.03
N LEU A 733 19.43 8.46 7.06
CA LEU A 733 20.69 8.64 6.34
C LEU A 733 20.71 9.97 5.56
N VAL A 734 19.58 10.32 4.94
CA VAL A 734 19.42 11.60 4.23
C VAL A 734 19.48 12.78 5.21
N GLU A 735 18.82 12.68 6.37
CA GLU A 735 18.87 13.73 7.41
C GLU A 735 20.32 14.04 7.84
N HIS A 736 21.11 13.00 8.12
CA HIS A 736 22.49 13.17 8.52
C HIS A 736 23.39 13.71 7.39
N ALA A 737 23.18 13.27 6.15
CA ALA A 737 23.86 13.81 4.98
C ALA A 737 23.58 15.31 4.76
N VAL A 738 22.32 15.73 4.93
CA VAL A 738 21.90 17.14 4.78
C VAL A 738 22.47 18.02 5.89
N ILE A 739 22.60 17.52 7.11
CA ILE A 739 23.17 18.29 8.22
C ILE A 739 24.70 18.41 8.10
N SER A 740 25.38 17.30 7.81
CA SER A 740 26.85 17.20 7.82
C SER A 740 27.52 17.86 6.62
N SER A 741 26.81 18.04 5.51
CA SER A 741 27.32 18.62 4.27
C SER A 741 26.53 19.87 3.86
N ASP A 742 27.20 20.79 3.17
CA ASP A 742 26.57 21.96 2.54
C ASP A 742 26.27 21.74 1.04
N LYS A 743 26.66 20.57 0.51
CA LYS A 743 26.36 20.16 -0.87
C LYS A 743 24.88 19.78 -1.02
N PRO A 744 24.26 20.07 -2.18
CA PRO A 744 22.91 19.62 -2.51
C PRO A 744 22.68 18.12 -2.30
N VAL A 745 21.61 17.74 -1.62
CA VAL A 745 21.13 16.35 -1.51
C VAL A 745 19.82 16.22 -2.27
N VAL A 746 19.69 15.18 -3.08
CA VAL A 746 18.50 14.95 -3.93
C VAL A 746 17.84 13.64 -3.54
N VAL A 747 16.52 13.67 -3.31
CA VAL A 747 15.70 12.50 -2.95
C VAL A 747 14.63 12.29 -4.01
N PHE A 748 14.66 11.13 -4.65
CA PHE A 748 13.60 10.66 -5.54
C PHE A 748 12.72 9.67 -4.78
N SER A 749 11.50 10.09 -4.43
CA SER A 749 10.53 9.23 -3.75
C SER A 749 9.40 8.84 -4.68
N MET A 750 9.38 7.58 -5.09
CA MET A 750 8.33 7.05 -5.96
C MET A 750 7.22 6.36 -5.16
N GLU A 751 7.46 6.09 -3.87
CA GLU A 751 6.51 5.46 -2.95
C GLU A 751 5.77 6.48 -2.07
N MET A 752 6.44 7.58 -1.68
CA MET A 752 5.92 8.54 -0.70
C MET A 752 5.84 9.98 -1.23
N PRO A 753 4.77 10.74 -0.90
CA PRO A 753 4.70 12.17 -1.18
C PRO A 753 5.78 12.97 -0.44
N ALA A 754 6.27 14.05 -1.06
CA ALA A 754 7.33 14.87 -0.49
C ALA A 754 6.99 15.46 0.90
N GLU A 755 5.75 15.89 1.10
CA GLU A 755 5.28 16.44 2.39
C GLU A 755 5.38 15.41 3.53
N SER A 756 5.03 14.15 3.24
CA SER A 756 5.08 13.06 4.22
C SER A 756 6.52 12.72 4.63
N LEU A 757 7.48 12.85 3.71
CA LEU A 757 8.90 12.71 3.99
C LEU A 757 9.44 13.88 4.84
N MET A 758 9.03 15.11 4.52
CA MET A 758 9.43 16.29 5.28
C MET A 758 8.95 16.26 6.74
N LEU A 759 7.70 15.85 6.98
CA LEU A 759 7.18 15.69 8.34
C LEU A 759 7.94 14.62 9.13
N ARG A 760 8.36 13.53 8.48
CA ARG A 760 9.22 12.50 9.08
C ARG A 760 10.59 13.04 9.46
N MET A 761 11.23 13.79 8.55
CA MET A 761 12.51 14.42 8.83
C MET A 761 12.42 15.41 9.99
N LEU A 762 11.38 16.24 10.04
CA LEU A 762 11.16 17.20 11.12
C LEU A 762 10.93 16.51 12.47
N SER A 763 10.20 15.39 12.48
CA SER A 763 10.01 14.55 13.67
C SER A 763 11.32 13.95 14.17
N SER A 764 12.11 13.34 13.27
CA SER A 764 13.37 12.70 13.61
C SER A 764 14.41 13.72 14.11
N LEU A 765 14.55 14.85 13.40
CA LEU A 765 15.47 15.94 13.76
C LEU A 765 15.07 16.63 15.07
N GLY A 766 13.78 16.93 15.23
CA GLY A 766 13.24 17.55 16.43
C GLY A 766 13.19 16.60 17.64
N ARG A 767 13.37 15.29 17.43
CA ARG A 767 13.08 14.24 18.43
C ARG A 767 11.67 14.42 19.01
N ILE A 768 10.73 14.72 18.11
CA ILE A 768 9.32 14.92 18.42
C ILE A 768 8.60 13.69 17.89
N ASP A 769 7.62 13.19 18.63
CA ASP A 769 6.79 12.08 18.16
C ASP A 769 6.24 12.39 16.76
N GLN A 770 6.46 11.47 15.82
CA GLN A 770 6.08 11.65 14.41
C GLN A 770 4.61 12.03 14.26
N THR A 771 3.80 11.51 15.16
CA THR A 771 2.38 11.74 15.10
C THR A 771 2.02 13.12 15.60
N ARG A 772 2.68 13.63 16.64
CA ARG A 772 2.49 15.01 17.10
C ARG A 772 2.84 16.02 16.01
N VAL A 773 3.89 15.74 15.23
CA VAL A 773 4.27 16.59 14.09
C VAL A 773 3.22 16.49 12.98
N ARG A 774 2.75 15.29 12.62
CA ARG A 774 1.74 15.12 11.56
C ARG A 774 0.36 15.65 11.96
N THR A 775 -0.03 15.51 13.23
CA THR A 775 -1.32 16.01 13.73
C THR A 775 -1.27 17.48 14.17
N GLY A 776 -0.09 18.12 14.17
CA GLY A 776 0.09 19.49 14.67
C GLY A 776 -0.07 19.64 16.19
N GLN A 777 -0.18 18.53 16.95
CA GLN A 777 -0.35 18.53 18.40
C GLN A 777 0.99 18.64 19.15
N LEU A 778 1.67 19.77 18.96
CA LEU A 778 2.97 20.03 19.59
C LEU A 778 2.76 20.62 20.99
N GLU A 779 3.46 20.06 21.98
CA GLU A 779 3.54 20.64 23.33
C GLU A 779 4.38 21.92 23.32
N ASP A 780 4.26 22.77 24.36
CA ASP A 780 5.07 23.99 24.49
C ASP A 780 6.60 23.71 24.44
N GLU A 781 7.02 22.50 24.81
CA GLU A 781 8.41 22.03 24.73
C GLU A 781 8.81 21.53 23.33
N ASP A 782 7.84 21.10 22.52
CA ASP A 782 8.06 20.60 21.16
C ASP A 782 8.22 21.76 20.17
N TRP A 783 7.56 22.91 20.39
CA TRP A 783 7.69 24.10 19.53
C TRP A 783 9.13 24.61 19.39
N PRO A 784 9.92 24.77 20.46
CA PRO A 784 11.34 25.09 20.36
C PRO A 784 12.13 24.04 19.58
N ARG A 785 11.83 22.75 19.75
CA ARG A 785 12.51 21.64 19.05
C ARG A 785 12.18 21.62 17.57
N LEU A 786 10.92 21.83 17.21
CA LEU A 786 10.47 21.90 15.83
C LEU A 786 11.05 23.15 15.15
N THR A 787 11.00 24.29 15.81
CA THR A 787 11.60 25.53 15.31
C THR A 787 13.10 25.36 15.10
N SER A 788 13.78 24.65 16.00
CA SER A 788 15.19 24.30 15.85
C SER A 788 15.42 23.40 14.64
N ALA A 789 14.60 22.37 14.45
CA ALA A 789 14.67 21.47 13.29
C ALA A 789 14.40 22.20 11.96
N VAL A 790 13.41 23.09 11.93
CA VAL A 790 13.10 23.94 10.77
C VAL A 790 14.26 24.88 10.48
N ASN A 791 14.83 25.53 11.49
CA ASN A 791 15.99 26.40 11.30
C ASN A 791 17.23 25.63 10.82
N LEU A 792 17.43 24.40 11.30
CA LEU A 792 18.49 23.51 10.81
C LEU A 792 18.33 23.15 9.33
N LEU A 793 17.10 23.00 8.84
CA LEU A 793 16.83 22.65 7.43
C LEU A 793 16.72 23.86 6.51
N LYS A 794 16.34 25.04 7.01
CA LYS A 794 16.03 26.23 6.22
C LYS A 794 17.17 26.66 5.28
N ASP A 795 18.41 26.57 5.78
CA ASP A 795 19.59 27.02 5.04
C ASP A 795 20.29 25.86 4.31
N LYS A 796 19.69 24.66 4.30
CA LYS A 796 20.26 23.46 3.69
C LYS A 796 19.64 23.18 2.32
N GLN A 797 20.46 22.65 1.42
CA GLN A 797 20.09 22.39 0.03
C GLN A 797 19.54 20.96 -0.14
N LEU A 798 18.27 20.75 0.21
CA LEU A 798 17.56 19.48 0.03
C LEU A 798 16.51 19.61 -1.09
N PHE A 799 16.57 18.73 -2.08
CA PHE A 799 15.60 18.66 -3.18
C PHE A 799 14.87 17.33 -3.12
N ILE A 800 13.54 17.35 -3.04
CA ILE A 800 12.69 16.16 -3.06
C ILE A 800 11.84 16.17 -4.32
N ASP A 801 11.81 15.04 -5.02
CA ASP A 801 11.03 14.80 -6.22
C ASP A 801 10.17 13.55 -6.02
N ASP A 802 8.85 13.73 -5.99
CA ASP A 802 7.86 12.69 -5.74
C ASP A 802 7.18 12.15 -7.01
N THR A 803 7.80 12.35 -8.18
CA THR A 803 7.29 11.84 -9.45
C THR A 803 7.36 10.31 -9.49
N ALA A 804 6.21 9.67 -9.70
CA ALA A 804 6.14 8.21 -9.81
C ALA A 804 6.76 7.67 -11.12
N ALA A 805 7.24 6.43 -11.08
CA ALA A 805 7.70 5.66 -12.25
C ALA A 805 8.75 6.35 -13.12
N LEU A 806 9.71 7.06 -12.52
CA LEU A 806 10.80 7.74 -13.24
C LEU A 806 11.76 6.75 -13.91
N SER A 807 12.16 7.08 -15.13
CA SER A 807 13.27 6.39 -15.81
C SER A 807 14.64 6.92 -15.34
N PRO A 808 15.72 6.11 -15.41
CA PRO A 808 17.07 6.56 -15.07
C PRO A 808 17.56 7.77 -15.90
N ASN A 809 17.09 7.90 -17.15
CA ASN A 809 17.47 9.00 -18.03
C ASN A 809 16.79 10.33 -17.65
N GLU A 810 15.51 10.29 -17.30
CA GLU A 810 14.80 11.46 -16.78
C GLU A 810 15.42 11.92 -15.46
N MET A 811 15.73 10.97 -14.56
CA MET A 811 16.44 11.24 -13.31
C MET A 811 17.77 11.93 -13.60
N ARG A 812 18.60 11.41 -14.52
CA ARG A 812 19.86 12.04 -14.93
C ARG A 812 19.66 13.47 -15.42
N SER A 813 18.63 13.74 -16.23
CA SER A 813 18.32 15.09 -16.71
C SER A 813 18.01 16.06 -15.57
N ARG A 814 17.16 15.65 -14.61
CA ARG A 814 16.80 16.44 -13.42
C ARG A 814 18.02 16.73 -12.55
N VAL A 815 18.86 15.72 -12.31
CA VAL A 815 20.12 15.84 -11.56
C VAL A 815 21.07 16.82 -12.27
N ARG A 816 21.25 16.74 -13.60
CA ARG A 816 22.07 17.72 -14.35
C ARG A 816 21.58 19.15 -14.18
N ARG A 817 20.27 19.37 -14.16
CA ARG A 817 19.68 20.70 -13.95
C ARG A 817 20.06 21.24 -12.57
N ILE A 818 19.90 20.43 -11.52
CA ILE A 818 20.28 20.82 -10.15
C ILE A 818 21.77 21.13 -10.07
N VAL A 819 22.63 20.32 -10.70
CA VAL A 819 24.09 20.55 -10.71
C VAL A 819 24.47 21.87 -11.40
N ARG A 820 23.78 22.23 -12.49
CA ARG A 820 24.02 23.50 -13.20
C ARG A 820 23.64 24.72 -12.38
N GLU A 821 22.57 24.62 -11.58
CA GLU A 821 22.03 25.73 -10.79
C GLU A 821 22.71 25.85 -9.41
N HIS A 822 23.04 24.72 -8.76
CA HIS A 822 23.43 24.66 -7.34
C HIS A 822 24.80 23.99 -7.10
N GLY A 823 25.49 23.52 -8.13
CA GLY A 823 26.82 22.92 -8.04
C GLY A 823 26.82 21.41 -7.74
N ASN A 824 27.96 20.89 -7.25
CA ASN A 824 28.16 19.44 -7.10
C ASN A 824 27.28 18.82 -6.01
N ILE A 825 26.62 17.70 -6.34
CA ILE A 825 25.72 17.00 -5.43
C ILE A 825 26.50 16.22 -4.36
N GLY A 826 25.98 16.21 -3.14
CA GLY A 826 26.50 15.46 -2.01
C GLY A 826 25.98 14.02 -1.97
N LEU A 827 24.69 13.80 -2.21
CA LEU A 827 24.04 12.49 -2.14
C LEU A 827 22.81 12.44 -3.04
N ILE A 828 22.57 11.29 -3.67
CA ILE A 828 21.32 10.99 -4.38
C ILE A 828 20.66 9.78 -3.72
N MET A 829 19.41 9.94 -3.32
CA MET A 829 18.61 8.91 -2.65
C MET A 829 17.44 8.48 -3.55
N ILE A 830 17.16 7.18 -3.64
CA ILE A 830 16.08 6.61 -4.47
C ILE A 830 15.24 5.62 -3.67
N ASP A 831 13.93 5.87 -3.59
CA ASP A 831 12.94 5.06 -2.86
C ASP A 831 11.77 4.64 -3.76
N TYR A 832 11.65 3.38 -4.22
CA TYR A 832 12.63 2.29 -4.24
C TYR A 832 12.89 1.81 -5.68
N LEU A 833 14.01 1.14 -5.91
CA LEU A 833 14.53 0.80 -7.26
C LEU A 833 13.49 0.07 -8.12
N GLN A 834 12.72 -0.84 -7.52
CA GLN A 834 11.72 -1.64 -8.21
C GLN A 834 10.44 -0.87 -8.60
N LEU A 835 10.32 0.44 -8.35
CA LEU A 835 9.25 1.28 -8.92
C LEU A 835 9.65 2.00 -10.21
N MET A 836 10.95 2.00 -10.54
CA MET A 836 11.44 2.58 -11.79
C MET A 836 10.94 1.78 -13.00
N GLN A 837 10.73 2.49 -14.12
CA GLN A 837 10.28 1.90 -15.37
C GLN A 837 11.15 2.37 -16.53
N ILE A 838 11.48 1.44 -17.43
CA ILE A 838 12.14 1.76 -18.70
C ILE A 838 11.15 1.49 -19.86
N PRO A 839 10.79 2.50 -20.67
CA PRO A 839 9.93 2.31 -21.83
C PRO A 839 10.50 1.25 -22.78
N GLY A 840 9.71 0.21 -23.08
CA GLY A 840 10.08 -0.87 -24.02
C GLY A 840 10.43 -2.22 -23.39
N PHE A 841 10.53 -2.32 -22.06
CA PHE A 841 10.73 -3.60 -21.34
C PHE A 841 9.44 -4.02 -20.60
N SER A 842 8.51 -4.70 -21.26
CA SER A 842 7.24 -5.13 -20.62
C SER A 842 7.23 -6.58 -20.13
N GLU A 843 8.14 -7.45 -20.59
CA GLU A 843 8.08 -8.89 -20.31
C GLU A 843 9.25 -9.45 -19.47
N ASN A 844 10.37 -8.74 -19.33
CA ASN A 844 11.57 -9.25 -18.66
C ASN A 844 12.11 -8.29 -17.58
N ARG A 845 11.49 -8.34 -16.39
CA ARG A 845 11.81 -7.46 -15.24
C ARG A 845 13.27 -7.59 -14.77
N THR A 846 13.86 -8.78 -14.86
CA THR A 846 15.27 -8.98 -14.48
C THR A 846 16.23 -8.24 -15.40
N GLY A 847 15.94 -8.21 -16.70
CA GLY A 847 16.72 -7.43 -17.68
C GLY A 847 16.57 -5.93 -17.44
N GLU A 848 15.37 -5.48 -17.13
CA GLU A 848 15.07 -4.07 -16.83
C GLU A 848 15.83 -3.58 -15.60
N ILE A 849 15.77 -4.33 -14.48
CA ILE A 849 16.50 -4.00 -13.25
C ILE A 849 18.02 -3.99 -13.47
N SER A 850 18.53 -4.89 -14.32
CA SER A 850 19.95 -4.93 -14.67
C SER A 850 20.41 -3.69 -15.45
N GLU A 851 19.53 -3.10 -16.25
CA GLU A 851 19.82 -1.86 -16.98
C GLU A 851 19.69 -0.63 -16.07
N ILE A 852 18.72 -0.65 -15.16
CA ILE A 852 18.56 0.38 -14.12
C ILE A 852 19.82 0.43 -13.25
N SER A 853 20.28 -0.71 -12.73
CA SER A 853 21.45 -0.76 -11.85
C SER A 853 22.73 -0.22 -12.52
N ARG A 854 23.01 -0.64 -13.76
CA ARG A 854 24.12 -0.09 -14.55
C ARG A 854 23.99 1.41 -14.79
N SER A 855 22.78 1.88 -15.10
CA SER A 855 22.51 3.30 -15.31
C SER A 855 22.73 4.14 -14.04
N LEU A 856 22.33 3.62 -12.88
CA LEU A 856 22.54 4.25 -11.57
C LEU A 856 24.03 4.30 -11.20
N LYS A 857 24.79 3.23 -11.44
CA LYS A 857 26.25 3.25 -11.25
C LYS A 857 26.94 4.23 -12.19
N GLY A 858 26.46 4.33 -13.44
CA GLY A 858 26.91 5.34 -14.40
C GLY A 858 26.61 6.76 -13.91
N LEU A 859 25.44 6.97 -13.30
CA LEU A 859 25.03 8.25 -12.71
C LEU A 859 25.94 8.63 -11.52
N ALA A 860 26.23 7.70 -10.62
CA ALA A 860 27.15 7.93 -9.49
C ALA A 860 28.54 8.39 -9.97
N LYS A 861 29.09 7.70 -10.99
CA LYS A 861 30.38 8.04 -11.60
C LYS A 861 30.37 9.38 -12.34
N GLU A 862 29.28 9.70 -13.03
CA GLU A 862 29.15 10.94 -13.79
C GLU A 862 29.17 12.18 -12.89
N PHE A 863 28.44 12.14 -11.78
CA PHE A 863 28.32 13.27 -10.86
C PHE A 863 29.31 13.24 -9.69
N GLY A 864 30.09 12.16 -9.55
CA GLY A 864 31.07 12.02 -8.48
C GLY A 864 30.43 12.03 -7.09
N CYS A 865 29.22 11.49 -6.94
CA CYS A 865 28.48 11.45 -5.68
C CYS A 865 27.99 10.04 -5.36
N PRO A 866 27.81 9.69 -4.07
CA PRO A 866 27.16 8.45 -3.67
C PRO A 866 25.69 8.43 -4.12
N VAL A 867 25.26 7.30 -4.67
CA VAL A 867 23.86 7.03 -4.99
C VAL A 867 23.37 5.92 -4.06
N VAL A 868 22.46 6.25 -3.15
CA VAL A 868 21.81 5.30 -2.26
C VAL A 868 20.47 4.90 -2.85
N SER A 869 20.25 3.60 -3.05
CA SER A 869 19.00 3.08 -3.58
C SER A 869 18.43 1.99 -2.69
N LEU A 870 17.12 2.08 -2.43
CA LEU A 870 16.40 1.08 -1.66
C LEU A 870 15.99 -0.08 -2.55
N SER A 871 16.16 -1.29 -2.01
CA SER A 871 15.76 -2.52 -2.69
C SER A 871 15.02 -3.45 -1.74
N GLN A 872 13.91 -4.01 -2.20
CA GLN A 872 13.17 -5.01 -1.44
C GLN A 872 13.78 -6.42 -1.60
N LEU A 873 13.76 -7.19 -0.51
CA LEU A 873 14.24 -8.58 -0.48
C LEU A 873 13.17 -9.62 -0.85
N ASN A 874 13.61 -10.76 -1.40
CA ASN A 874 12.82 -11.94 -1.71
C ASN A 874 12.23 -12.59 -0.46
N ARG A 875 11.03 -13.16 -0.61
CA ARG A 875 10.27 -13.81 0.47
C ARG A 875 10.87 -15.16 0.93
N SER A 876 11.76 -15.76 0.14
CA SER A 876 12.44 -17.04 0.48
C SER A 876 13.29 -16.98 1.75
N LEU A 877 13.73 -15.78 2.13
CA LEU A 877 14.51 -15.52 3.34
C LEU A 877 13.80 -16.00 4.62
N GLU A 878 12.48 -15.83 4.71
CA GLU A 878 11.70 -16.09 5.93
C GLU A 878 11.49 -17.57 6.21
N GLN A 879 11.63 -18.42 5.18
CA GLN A 879 11.56 -19.88 5.30
C GLN A 879 12.85 -20.47 5.89
N ARG A 880 13.93 -19.69 5.96
CA ARG A 880 15.20 -20.15 6.50
C ARG A 880 15.18 -20.11 8.03
N PRO A 881 15.85 -21.07 8.69
CA PRO A 881 16.03 -21.03 10.14
C PRO A 881 16.80 -19.79 10.60
N ASN A 882 17.74 -19.29 9.79
CA ASN A 882 18.39 -18.00 9.99
C ASN A 882 17.79 -16.96 9.03
N LYS A 883 17.10 -15.98 9.60
CA LYS A 883 16.37 -14.92 8.89
C LYS A 883 17.22 -13.67 8.61
N ARG A 884 18.52 -13.70 8.93
CA ARG A 884 19.45 -12.66 8.49
C ARG A 884 19.53 -12.66 6.95
N PRO A 885 19.34 -11.51 6.29
CA PRO A 885 19.45 -11.43 4.84
C PRO A 885 20.85 -11.70 4.32
N VAL A 886 20.92 -12.32 3.13
CA VAL A 886 22.16 -12.54 2.39
C VAL A 886 21.97 -12.15 0.92
N MET A 887 23.06 -12.11 0.14
CA MET A 887 23.03 -11.63 -1.27
C MET A 887 22.01 -12.33 -2.16
N SER A 888 21.81 -13.64 -1.98
CA SER A 888 20.84 -14.41 -2.77
C SER A 888 19.39 -13.95 -2.58
N ASP A 889 19.11 -13.16 -1.54
CA ASP A 889 17.77 -12.67 -1.23
C ASP A 889 17.44 -11.36 -1.94
N LEU A 890 18.40 -10.69 -2.57
CA LEU A 890 18.08 -9.57 -3.45
C LEU A 890 17.24 -10.10 -4.62
N ARG A 891 16.11 -9.45 -4.89
CA ARG A 891 15.22 -9.84 -5.99
C ARG A 891 15.92 -9.61 -7.33
N GLU A 892 15.85 -10.60 -8.23
CA GLU A 892 16.29 -10.46 -9.63
C GLU A 892 17.77 -9.99 -9.77
N SER A 893 18.63 -10.50 -8.88
CA SER A 893 19.82 -9.83 -8.30
C SER A 893 21.15 -9.91 -9.02
N GLY A 894 21.30 -10.69 -10.09
CA GLY A 894 22.64 -10.96 -10.65
C GLY A 894 23.42 -9.68 -11.02
N ALA A 895 22.73 -8.68 -11.59
CA ALA A 895 23.36 -7.41 -11.97
C ALA A 895 23.51 -6.43 -10.79
N ILE A 896 22.49 -6.29 -9.94
CA ILE A 896 22.56 -5.41 -8.76
C ILE A 896 23.75 -5.80 -7.87
N GLU A 897 23.92 -7.11 -7.64
CA GLU A 897 25.04 -7.61 -6.86
C GLU A 897 26.39 -7.24 -7.48
N GLN A 898 26.52 -7.26 -8.81
CA GLN A 898 27.78 -6.94 -9.49
C GLN A 898 28.07 -5.44 -9.49
N ASP A 899 27.06 -4.63 -9.79
CA ASP A 899 27.18 -3.19 -10.03
C ASP A 899 27.31 -2.37 -8.75
N ALA A 900 26.66 -2.79 -7.65
CA ALA A 900 26.75 -2.12 -6.37
C ALA A 900 28.17 -2.21 -5.78
N ASP A 901 28.62 -1.14 -5.13
CA ASP A 901 29.89 -1.10 -4.41
C ASP A 901 29.70 -1.50 -2.95
N VAL A 902 28.59 -1.06 -2.36
CA VAL A 902 28.16 -1.40 -1.00
C VAL A 902 26.75 -1.97 -1.03
N ILE A 903 26.54 -3.09 -0.35
CA ILE A 903 25.22 -3.66 -0.12
C ILE A 903 25.06 -3.88 1.39
N ALA A 904 24.10 -3.17 1.96
CA ALA A 904 23.76 -3.27 3.37
C ALA A 904 22.34 -3.83 3.53
N PHE A 905 22.18 -4.76 4.46
CA PHE A 905 20.90 -5.35 4.80
C PHE A 905 20.44 -4.91 6.18
N VAL A 906 19.21 -4.42 6.27
CA VAL A 906 18.59 -4.09 7.55
C VAL A 906 17.93 -5.36 8.11
N TYR A 907 18.37 -5.79 9.28
CA TYR A 907 17.77 -6.87 10.06
C TYR A 907 17.40 -6.35 11.45
N ARG A 908 16.22 -6.71 11.95
CA ARG A 908 15.82 -6.38 13.32
C ARG A 908 15.42 -7.66 14.00
N ASP A 909 16.18 -8.06 15.02
CA ASP A 909 15.94 -9.35 15.66
C ASP A 909 14.60 -9.36 16.41
N GLU A 910 14.24 -8.24 17.05
CA GLU A 910 12.94 -8.05 17.72
C GLU A 910 11.72 -8.31 16.82
N VAL A 911 11.89 -8.20 15.50
CA VAL A 911 10.84 -8.44 14.52
C VAL A 911 10.59 -9.93 14.29
N TYR A 912 11.62 -10.75 14.47
CA TYR A 912 11.57 -12.17 14.19
C TYR A 912 11.60 -13.04 15.45
N ASN A 913 12.23 -12.54 16.52
CA ASN A 913 12.39 -13.16 17.84
C ASN A 913 12.02 -12.21 19.01
N PRO A 914 10.74 -11.79 19.16
CA PRO A 914 10.32 -10.89 20.26
C PRO A 914 10.50 -11.43 21.68
N ASP A 915 10.68 -12.73 21.86
CA ASP A 915 10.87 -13.38 23.17
C ASP A 915 12.29 -13.20 23.72
N ASN A 916 13.21 -12.61 22.93
CA ASN A 916 14.58 -12.31 23.34
C ASN A 916 14.66 -10.88 23.93
N PRO A 917 14.69 -10.70 25.26
CA PRO A 917 14.74 -9.38 25.88
C PRO A 917 16.06 -8.64 25.62
N ASP A 918 17.13 -9.36 25.31
CA ASP A 918 18.48 -8.81 25.14
C ASP A 918 18.63 -7.99 23.82
N ASN A 919 17.72 -8.18 22.85
CA ASN A 919 17.78 -7.56 21.51
C ASN A 919 16.59 -6.61 21.20
N GLN A 920 15.81 -6.18 22.20
CA GLN A 920 14.70 -5.24 21.97
C GLN A 920 15.20 -3.83 21.62
N GLY A 921 14.66 -3.24 20.55
CA GLY A 921 15.13 -1.96 20.01
C GLY A 921 16.49 -2.03 19.32
N LEU A 922 17.07 -3.22 19.11
CA LEU A 922 18.33 -3.42 18.40
C LEU A 922 18.08 -3.67 16.90
N ALA A 923 18.70 -2.87 16.06
CA ALA A 923 18.76 -3.05 14.62
C ALA A 923 20.17 -3.44 14.19
N GLU A 924 20.28 -4.51 13.42
CA GLU A 924 21.51 -4.94 12.77
C GLU A 924 21.54 -4.43 11.33
N LEU A 925 22.59 -3.70 10.98
CA LEU A 925 22.91 -3.35 9.60
C LEU A 925 24.04 -4.26 9.13
N ILE A 926 23.68 -5.28 8.36
CA ILE A 926 24.60 -6.30 7.85
C ILE A 926 25.20 -5.79 6.53
N ILE A 927 26.47 -5.41 6.55
CA ILE A 927 27.23 -5.07 5.34
C ILE A 927 27.61 -6.38 4.66
N GLY A 928 26.76 -6.83 3.74
CA GLY A 928 26.99 -8.09 3.04
C GLY A 928 28.01 -7.96 1.90
N LYS A 929 28.16 -6.76 1.31
CA LYS A 929 29.17 -6.45 0.30
C LYS A 929 29.73 -5.06 0.55
N GLN A 930 31.05 -4.95 0.47
CA GLN A 930 31.78 -3.69 0.49
C GLN A 930 33.03 -3.87 -0.37
N ARG A 931 33.22 -3.05 -1.40
CA ARG A 931 34.38 -3.12 -2.30
C ARG A 931 35.65 -2.54 -1.67
N ASN A 932 35.51 -1.50 -0.85
CA ASN A 932 36.62 -0.66 -0.39
C ASN A 932 36.97 -0.85 1.10
N GLY A 933 36.44 -1.88 1.75
CA GLY A 933 36.53 -2.06 3.20
C GLY A 933 36.01 -3.43 3.67
N PRO A 934 36.01 -3.69 4.99
CA PRO A 934 35.58 -4.95 5.56
C PRO A 934 34.06 -5.13 5.48
N ILE A 935 33.62 -6.39 5.35
CA ILE A 935 32.24 -6.80 5.60
C ILE A 935 32.02 -7.03 7.10
N GLY A 936 30.78 -6.95 7.57
CA GLY A 936 30.47 -7.15 8.98
C GLY A 936 29.05 -6.72 9.33
N THR A 937 28.75 -6.63 10.62
CA THR A 937 27.43 -6.24 11.12
C THR A 937 27.59 -5.09 12.10
N VAL A 938 26.94 -3.98 11.79
CA VAL A 938 26.85 -2.81 12.67
C VAL A 938 25.57 -2.92 13.48
N HIS A 939 25.66 -2.66 14.78
CA HIS A 939 24.49 -2.66 15.65
C HIS A 939 24.07 -1.21 15.93
N MET A 940 22.77 -0.95 15.84
CA MET A 940 22.18 0.38 16.03
C MET A 940 20.97 0.26 16.95
N ALA A 941 20.67 1.32 17.69
CA ALA A 941 19.43 1.44 18.44
C ALA A 941 18.33 1.99 17.51
N PHE A 942 17.18 1.34 17.45
CA PHE A 942 16.00 1.82 16.74
C PHE A 942 14.96 2.36 17.73
N ILE A 943 14.76 3.68 17.69
CA ILE A 943 13.77 4.40 18.51
C ILE A 943 12.52 4.64 17.66
N GLY A 944 11.59 3.70 17.72
CA GLY A 944 10.37 3.73 16.91
C GLY A 944 9.50 4.98 17.08
N LYS A 945 9.52 5.63 18.25
CA LYS A 945 8.72 6.84 18.56
C LYS A 945 9.06 8.04 17.66
N TYR A 946 10.34 8.16 17.28
CA TYR A 946 10.84 9.27 16.47
C TYR A 946 11.18 8.82 15.05
N THR A 947 10.87 7.57 14.71
CA THR A 947 11.35 6.92 13.48
C THR A 947 12.85 7.13 13.27
N ARG A 948 13.63 6.96 14.35
CA ARG A 948 15.04 7.32 14.40
C ARG A 948 15.92 6.12 14.73
N PHE A 949 17.01 5.96 14.00
CA PHE A 949 18.13 5.08 14.32
C PHE A 949 19.21 5.92 15.01
N GLU A 950 19.83 5.39 16.06
CA GLU A 950 20.93 6.02 16.80
C GLU A 950 22.07 5.02 17.06
N ASP A 951 23.28 5.51 17.28
CA ASP A 951 24.42 4.69 17.69
C ASP A 951 24.21 4.13 19.11
N LEU A 952 24.72 2.92 19.37
CA LEU A 952 24.73 2.33 20.70
C LEU A 952 25.80 3.01 21.58
N ALA A 953 25.50 3.17 22.87
CA ALA A 953 26.48 3.72 23.81
C ALA A 953 27.68 2.74 23.96
N PRO A 954 28.95 3.23 23.98
CA PRO A 954 30.14 2.38 24.05
C PRO A 954 30.18 1.42 25.25
N ASP A 955 29.57 1.78 26.39
CA ASP A 955 29.52 0.94 27.60
C ASP A 955 28.59 -0.29 27.48
N SER A 956 27.69 -0.31 26.48
CA SER A 956 26.74 -1.41 26.25
C SER A 956 27.34 -2.56 25.43
N TYR A 957 28.37 -2.29 24.62
CA TYR A 957 29.07 -3.30 23.81
C TYR A 957 29.71 -4.40 24.68
N GLY A 958 30.36 -4.02 25.79
CA GLY A 958 31.11 -4.94 26.63
C GLY A 958 30.30 -5.80 27.62
N GLN A 959 29.02 -5.47 27.86
CA GLN A 959 28.18 -6.25 28.80
C GLN A 959 27.38 -7.38 28.13
N HIS A 960 27.07 -7.29 26.83
CA HIS A 960 26.24 -8.27 26.12
C HIS A 960 27.03 -9.20 25.19
N PHE A 961 28.17 -8.76 24.66
CA PHE A 961 29.00 -9.54 23.74
C PHE A 961 30.46 -9.46 24.20
N GLY A 962 30.87 -10.43 25.03
CA GLY A 962 32.28 -10.59 25.40
C GLY A 962 33.15 -10.86 24.18
N GLU A 963 34.42 -10.43 24.24
CA GLU A 963 35.47 -10.62 23.22
C GLU A 963 35.46 -11.98 22.53
#